data_AF-A0A0W1A645-F1
#
_entry.id   AF-A0A0W1A645-F1
#
_cell.length_a   1.000
_cell.length_b   1.000
_cell.length_c   1.000
_cell.angle_alpha   90.00
_cell.angle_beta   90.00
_cell.angle_gamma   90.00
#
_symmetry.space_group_name_H-M   'P 1'
#
loop_
_entity.id
_entity.type
_entity.pdbx_description
1 polymer ?
#
loop_
_entity_poly.entity_id
_entity_poly.type
_entity_poly.pdbx_seq_one_letter_code
_entity_poly.pdbx_strand_id
1 'polypeptide(L)'
;MNREKIQALISSDTDEKIITRELIKWFITEPDLINTRYELGRTVFHLLVLHNKAQVLNALLEDTTWKLTGDVSWHEVATGTDQNGWTMFHYAAKADEHGINTMDVLLKFFPHTVDAQDINGNTPLHEAILAQRLWAVKKLVEHKCNRSLKNKNGQTALELPKINSDLRMALLAVDLSSLKSLDSRFRTNKDTLSKDSSMSSLFNLKESCPLLTTKRGSSSSASSSSSTLSLHSSLRYSNIERSESSSSNLSWEQETECTELNEIANKTAFQVFSRLIKAYQTNKRSVISASLQNQLTELLTTGLLADDFGLYLTPLLKKPENLRLIHDELDNLSPRVHELYSLIQDQTTAVITDFLTLFTDHSSIVDSAPRNPPIFDSSTQKIRTIQESLWLLTACQIKHNSERTCDLAAISHRALWLLSATPLSELIMHLNELYPHFDQYQKLIANFVIMQLIHYDAINSIKPDPDTAKQLTVLTQQNNDEVNGLGTLGTDINRHLLKTRELCSVYEKHPLLRNYYLLNQALNQPTALNMLRSFDQLVDEALAKTRSKREEEVQLIAHELRMLTFFFYQNVSIAEFYNKNWEKADICSQSGEKDHVCDVNCVTVGKSTLARHIVEFTDNFNKLSNYFVVKLLAQPPKNLKNSLQLLIEIAQALCPLNNEHYPDINHLMVINSIFNNLDISRLVNFDKELTAEDNAYRMEIETITSRDKNYRVMRHVYLQYRTTLPFLGIFRRDIIFAQDGNVNAAPMVSTEACGEILKHLLEIKLLINFERVHFHTNFPEFLKEYQCIDEENVHRASLRRKPRTSDQIHWIHTTEQFQSNLNMLINDYLPMEIIPIVVTGKKTYKPKDLPVFLVNSITSITKEFLKKQAKNQTKKHTNTEKDSLALLNLLNQLTTELPKIIRINELYYGTEQSSGMKRLETCLTKLEDLKNAITPTLTSQALEPQKEPKEKKPTKGRGSLIRSGSHIFQRHSLFKSTKDIIESPRAASSSDVSNTPEP
;
A
#
# COMPACT_ATOMS: atom_id res chain seq x y z
N MET A 1 -64.50 3.01 -7.15
CA MET A 1 -64.11 4.44 -6.98
C MET A 1 -62.65 4.61 -6.54
N ASN A 2 -62.11 3.84 -5.58
CA ASN A 2 -60.70 3.97 -5.14
C ASN A 2 -59.68 3.44 -6.18
N ARG A 3 -60.00 2.37 -6.93
CA ARG A 3 -59.12 1.80 -7.99
C ARG A 3 -58.77 2.81 -9.10
N GLU A 4 -59.78 3.46 -9.68
CA GLU A 4 -59.58 4.47 -10.73
C GLU A 4 -58.82 5.70 -10.21
N LYS A 5 -59.04 6.09 -8.95
CA LYS A 5 -58.30 7.17 -8.30
C LYS A 5 -56.83 6.84 -8.09
N ILE A 6 -56.50 5.62 -7.65
CA ILE A 6 -55.10 5.17 -7.50
C ILE A 6 -54.41 5.12 -8.86
N GLN A 7 -55.07 4.57 -9.88
CA GLN A 7 -54.51 4.53 -11.23
C GLN A 7 -54.31 5.94 -11.81
N ALA A 8 -55.27 6.86 -11.62
CA ALA A 8 -55.14 8.25 -12.03
C ALA A 8 -54.04 9.00 -11.27
N LEU A 9 -53.85 8.72 -9.97
CA LEU A 9 -52.80 9.33 -9.15
C LEU A 9 -51.41 8.87 -9.62
N ILE A 10 -51.21 7.56 -9.82
CA ILE A 10 -49.92 7.00 -10.25
C ILE A 10 -49.56 7.42 -11.67
N SER A 11 -50.55 7.52 -12.56
CA SER A 11 -50.35 7.97 -13.95
C SER A 11 -50.21 9.48 -14.10
N SER A 12 -50.39 10.27 -13.03
CA SER A 12 -50.23 11.72 -13.06
C SER A 12 -48.77 12.17 -12.93
N ASP A 13 -48.48 13.38 -13.41
CA ASP A 13 -47.19 14.06 -13.27
C ASP A 13 -47.05 14.80 -11.91
N THR A 14 -47.86 14.44 -10.92
CA THR A 14 -47.77 15.04 -9.58
C THR A 14 -46.47 14.64 -8.87
N ASP A 15 -45.99 15.49 -7.95
CA ASP A 15 -44.78 15.24 -7.16
C ASP A 15 -44.89 13.88 -6.45
N GLU A 16 -43.88 13.02 -6.64
CA GLU A 16 -43.80 11.69 -6.05
C GLU A 16 -43.97 11.71 -4.52
N LYS A 17 -43.55 12.78 -3.83
CA LYS A 17 -43.78 12.93 -2.38
C LYS A 17 -45.25 13.03 -2.02
N ILE A 18 -46.07 13.64 -2.88
CA ILE A 18 -47.51 13.76 -2.68
C ILE A 18 -48.17 12.41 -2.95
N ILE A 19 -47.76 11.74 -4.03
CA ILE A 19 -48.23 10.38 -4.37
C ILE A 19 -47.96 9.43 -3.20
N THR A 20 -46.74 9.42 -2.65
CA THR A 20 -46.36 8.58 -1.51
C THR A 20 -47.24 8.85 -0.27
N ARG A 21 -47.45 10.12 0.09
CA ARG A 21 -48.26 10.47 1.28
C ARG A 21 -49.71 10.02 1.13
N GLU A 22 -50.32 10.23 -0.03
CA GLU A 22 -51.70 9.84 -0.29
C GLU A 22 -51.86 8.31 -0.35
N LEU A 23 -50.91 7.59 -0.99
CA LEU A 23 -50.91 6.13 -1.00
C LEU A 23 -50.76 5.52 0.39
N ILE A 24 -49.80 6.01 1.20
CA ILE A 24 -49.61 5.54 2.59
C ILE A 24 -50.87 5.80 3.41
N LYS A 25 -51.46 7.00 3.30
CA LYS A 25 -52.71 7.35 3.98
C LYS A 25 -53.83 6.39 3.61
N TRP A 26 -53.99 6.09 2.32
CA TRP A 26 -55.01 5.15 1.85
C TRP A 26 -54.77 3.72 2.34
N PHE A 27 -53.53 3.23 2.33
CA PHE A 27 -53.20 1.90 2.85
C PHE A 27 -53.36 1.78 4.37
N ILE A 28 -53.17 2.87 5.13
CA ILE A 28 -53.47 2.90 6.57
C ILE A 28 -54.98 2.86 6.81
N THR A 29 -55.78 3.59 6.01
CA THR A 29 -57.23 3.64 6.19
C THR A 29 -57.95 2.37 5.70
N GLU A 30 -57.47 1.76 4.61
CA GLU A 30 -58.05 0.57 3.99
C GLU A 30 -56.90 -0.36 3.52
N PRO A 31 -56.42 -1.28 4.38
CA PRO A 31 -55.30 -2.17 4.07
C PRO A 31 -55.54 -3.08 2.85
N ASP A 32 -56.78 -3.49 2.61
CA ASP A 32 -57.16 -4.38 1.49
C ASP A 32 -56.88 -3.76 0.11
N LEU A 33 -56.73 -2.44 0.02
CA LEU A 33 -56.43 -1.75 -1.24
C LEU A 33 -55.12 -2.21 -1.87
N ILE A 34 -54.14 -2.67 -1.07
CA ILE A 34 -52.86 -3.16 -1.59
C ILE A 34 -53.03 -4.42 -2.45
N ASN A 35 -54.03 -5.24 -2.13
CA ASN A 35 -54.36 -6.49 -2.84
C ASN A 35 -55.18 -6.25 -4.12
N THR A 36 -55.54 -5.00 -4.40
CA THR A 36 -56.35 -4.66 -5.57
C THR A 36 -55.64 -5.07 -6.86
N ARG A 37 -56.34 -5.86 -7.68
CA ARG A 37 -55.89 -6.26 -9.01
C ARG A 37 -56.46 -5.30 -10.05
N TYR A 38 -55.58 -4.73 -10.86
CA TYR A 38 -55.86 -3.78 -11.93
C TYR A 38 -56.03 -4.52 -13.27
N GLU A 39 -56.05 -3.78 -14.38
CA GLU A 39 -56.11 -4.38 -15.72
C GLU A 39 -54.96 -5.37 -15.91
N LEU A 40 -55.24 -6.49 -16.58
CA LEU A 40 -54.31 -7.62 -16.73
C LEU A 40 -53.87 -8.26 -15.40
N GLY A 41 -54.59 -8.06 -14.29
CA GLY A 41 -54.26 -8.64 -12.98
C GLY A 41 -53.05 -8.00 -12.29
N ARG A 42 -52.63 -6.82 -12.75
CA ARG A 42 -51.50 -6.05 -12.19
C ARG A 42 -51.78 -5.62 -10.75
N THR A 43 -50.76 -5.57 -9.92
CA THR A 43 -50.85 -4.95 -8.57
C THR A 43 -50.47 -3.47 -8.63
N VAL A 44 -50.67 -2.74 -7.53
CA VAL A 44 -50.25 -1.33 -7.42
C VAL A 44 -48.74 -1.17 -7.69
N PHE A 45 -47.93 -2.15 -7.29
CA PHE A 45 -46.49 -2.15 -7.51
C PHE A 45 -46.12 -2.27 -8.99
N HIS A 46 -46.84 -3.08 -9.78
CA HIS A 46 -46.65 -3.14 -11.23
C HIS A 46 -46.94 -1.79 -11.90
N LEU A 47 -47.96 -1.05 -11.43
CA LEU A 47 -48.28 0.28 -11.95
C LEU A 47 -47.18 1.30 -11.63
N LEU A 48 -46.63 1.27 -10.42
CA LEU A 48 -45.51 2.15 -10.03
C LEU A 48 -44.28 1.92 -10.91
N VAL A 49 -43.98 0.65 -11.24
CA VAL A 49 -42.88 0.30 -12.14
C VAL A 49 -43.17 0.73 -13.58
N LEU A 50 -44.38 0.47 -14.07
CA LEU A 50 -44.79 0.84 -15.43
C LEU A 50 -44.72 2.36 -15.69
N HIS A 51 -45.05 3.17 -14.68
CA HIS A 51 -45.00 4.63 -14.72
C HIS A 51 -43.70 5.24 -14.15
N ASN A 52 -42.70 4.40 -13.87
CA ASN A 52 -41.37 4.79 -13.38
C ASN A 52 -41.36 5.69 -12.13
N LYS A 53 -42.19 5.38 -11.13
CA LYS A 53 -42.29 6.12 -9.87
C LYS A 53 -41.35 5.53 -8.81
N ALA A 54 -40.03 5.63 -9.06
CA ALA A 54 -39.00 4.96 -8.26
C ALA A 54 -38.92 5.46 -6.81
N GLN A 55 -39.14 6.76 -6.55
CA GLN A 55 -39.07 7.31 -5.19
C GLN A 55 -40.29 6.88 -4.38
N VAL A 56 -41.46 6.83 -5.01
CA VAL A 56 -42.68 6.28 -4.39
C VAL A 56 -42.48 4.80 -4.04
N LEU A 57 -41.93 4.02 -4.98
CA LEU A 57 -41.65 2.60 -4.77
C LEU A 57 -40.66 2.39 -3.61
N ASN A 58 -39.53 3.11 -3.59
CA ASN A 58 -38.55 3.00 -2.50
C ASN A 58 -39.16 3.41 -1.15
N ALA A 59 -39.92 4.51 -1.12
CA ALA A 59 -40.55 4.99 0.10
C ALA A 59 -41.61 4.02 0.65
N LEU A 60 -42.42 3.39 -0.20
CA LEU A 60 -43.41 2.39 0.22
C LEU A 60 -42.76 1.09 0.74
N LEU A 61 -41.59 0.74 0.24
CA LEU A 61 -40.85 -0.45 0.66
C LEU A 61 -40.05 -0.22 1.95
N GLU A 62 -39.52 0.99 2.15
CA GLU A 62 -38.80 1.41 3.37
C GLU A 62 -39.74 1.77 4.52
N ASP A 63 -40.82 2.52 4.26
CA ASP A 63 -41.81 2.89 5.26
C ASP A 63 -42.80 1.75 5.47
N THR A 64 -42.72 1.16 6.65
CA THR A 64 -43.47 -0.03 7.03
C THR A 64 -44.66 0.26 7.94
N THR A 65 -44.99 1.53 8.14
CA THR A 65 -46.01 1.98 9.08
C THR A 65 -47.43 1.53 8.73
N TRP A 66 -47.72 1.30 7.45
CA TRP A 66 -48.99 0.74 6.98
C TRP A 66 -49.13 -0.78 7.22
N LYS A 67 -48.12 -1.46 7.79
CA LYS A 67 -48.07 -2.94 7.97
C LYS A 67 -48.79 -3.48 9.21
N LEU A 68 -49.40 -2.63 10.04
CA LEU A 68 -49.88 -3.02 11.37
C LEU A 68 -51.19 -3.84 11.41
N THR A 69 -51.88 -4.09 10.29
CA THR A 69 -53.29 -4.54 10.33
C THR A 69 -53.72 -5.56 9.26
N GLY A 70 -52.88 -6.52 8.85
CA GLY A 70 -53.33 -7.56 7.88
C GLY A 70 -52.66 -8.93 8.02
N ASP A 71 -53.46 -10.00 7.80
CA ASP A 71 -53.07 -11.42 7.83
C ASP A 71 -52.25 -11.90 6.61
N VAL A 72 -52.10 -11.07 5.56
CA VAL A 72 -51.38 -11.43 4.31
C VAL A 72 -50.09 -10.63 4.18
N SER A 73 -48.99 -11.32 3.82
CA SER A 73 -47.69 -10.69 3.61
C SER A 73 -47.70 -9.85 2.34
N TRP A 74 -47.63 -8.51 2.46
CA TRP A 74 -47.47 -7.58 1.33
C TRP A 74 -46.29 -7.94 0.39
N HIS A 75 -45.32 -8.70 0.90
CA HIS A 75 -44.21 -9.24 0.13
C HIS A 75 -44.68 -10.20 -0.97
N GLU A 76 -45.72 -11.00 -0.71
CA GLU A 76 -46.34 -11.90 -1.70
C GLU A 76 -47.09 -11.12 -2.78
N VAL A 77 -47.67 -9.97 -2.42
CA VAL A 77 -48.38 -9.08 -3.35
C VAL A 77 -47.40 -8.35 -4.27
N ALA A 78 -46.27 -7.91 -3.72
CA ALA A 78 -45.21 -7.25 -4.48
C ALA A 78 -44.50 -8.23 -5.42
N THR A 79 -44.23 -9.46 -4.97
CA THR A 79 -43.55 -10.50 -5.78
C THR A 79 -44.49 -11.28 -6.71
N GLY A 80 -45.81 -11.15 -6.51
CA GLY A 80 -46.81 -11.82 -7.33
C GLY A 80 -46.77 -11.40 -8.80
N THR A 81 -47.27 -12.26 -9.67
CA THR A 81 -47.33 -12.02 -11.12
C THR A 81 -48.68 -11.44 -11.56
N ASP A 82 -48.70 -10.86 -12.76
CA ASP A 82 -49.92 -10.48 -13.47
C ASP A 82 -50.51 -11.67 -14.27
N GLN A 83 -51.57 -11.45 -15.06
CA GLN A 83 -52.22 -12.50 -15.86
C GLN A 83 -51.33 -13.12 -16.94
N ASN A 84 -50.27 -12.42 -17.36
CA ASN A 84 -49.27 -12.93 -18.29
C ASN A 84 -48.08 -13.56 -17.57
N GLY A 85 -48.15 -13.72 -16.24
CA GLY A 85 -47.01 -14.19 -15.45
C GLY A 85 -45.92 -13.13 -15.29
N TRP A 86 -46.14 -11.88 -15.67
CA TRP A 86 -45.12 -10.84 -15.58
C TRP A 86 -44.97 -10.37 -14.14
N THR A 87 -43.73 -10.33 -13.68
CA THR A 87 -43.33 -9.66 -12.44
C THR A 87 -42.95 -8.21 -12.69
N MET A 88 -42.75 -7.43 -11.63
CA MET A 88 -42.17 -6.10 -11.68
C MET A 88 -40.86 -6.03 -12.49
N PHE A 89 -40.02 -7.06 -12.39
CA PHE A 89 -38.76 -7.13 -13.14
C PHE A 89 -38.97 -7.19 -14.66
N HIS A 90 -40.01 -7.87 -15.15
CA HIS A 90 -40.31 -7.91 -16.59
C HIS A 90 -40.68 -6.52 -17.13
N TYR A 91 -41.50 -5.78 -16.38
CA TYR A 91 -41.86 -4.41 -16.72
C TYR A 91 -40.65 -3.47 -16.67
N ALA A 92 -39.83 -3.56 -15.61
CA ALA A 92 -38.62 -2.76 -15.49
C ALA A 92 -37.61 -3.08 -16.60
N ALA A 93 -37.42 -4.35 -16.97
CA ALA A 93 -36.49 -4.78 -18.01
C ALA A 93 -36.89 -4.31 -19.42
N LYS A 94 -38.19 -4.12 -19.67
CA LYS A 94 -38.73 -3.62 -20.94
C LYS A 94 -38.75 -2.08 -21.05
N ALA A 95 -38.67 -1.39 -19.91
CA ALA A 95 -38.72 0.07 -19.84
C ALA A 95 -37.57 0.74 -20.62
N ASP A 96 -37.68 2.04 -20.87
CA ASP A 96 -36.57 2.86 -21.38
C ASP A 96 -35.58 3.18 -20.26
N GLU A 97 -34.51 3.94 -20.57
CA GLU A 97 -33.42 4.24 -19.62
C GLU A 97 -33.90 4.91 -18.33
N HIS A 98 -35.08 5.55 -18.32
CA HIS A 98 -35.65 6.12 -17.12
C HIS A 98 -35.98 5.06 -16.07
N GLY A 99 -36.18 3.80 -16.47
CA GLY A 99 -36.44 2.66 -15.59
C GLY A 99 -35.26 2.18 -14.73
N ILE A 100 -34.04 2.72 -14.91
CA ILE A 100 -32.84 2.30 -14.17
C ILE A 100 -33.03 2.42 -12.65
N ASN A 101 -33.56 3.56 -12.19
CA ASN A 101 -33.79 3.78 -10.75
C ASN A 101 -34.79 2.79 -10.17
N THR A 102 -35.83 2.46 -10.94
CA THR A 102 -36.83 1.47 -10.55
C THR A 102 -36.22 0.07 -10.47
N MET A 103 -35.39 -0.32 -11.45
CA MET A 103 -34.64 -1.58 -11.44
C MET A 103 -33.73 -1.69 -10.20
N ASP A 104 -33.02 -0.62 -9.84
CA ASP A 104 -32.14 -0.60 -8.65
C ASP A 104 -32.92 -0.82 -7.35
N VAL A 105 -34.10 -0.19 -7.22
CA VAL A 105 -35.00 -0.43 -6.07
C VAL A 105 -35.47 -1.88 -6.03
N LEU A 106 -35.86 -2.45 -7.18
CA LEU A 106 -36.30 -3.85 -7.25
C LEU A 106 -35.17 -4.82 -6.88
N LEU A 107 -33.96 -4.60 -7.38
CA LEU A 107 -32.78 -5.42 -7.08
C LEU A 107 -32.37 -5.34 -5.60
N LYS A 108 -32.56 -4.17 -4.97
CA LYS A 108 -32.31 -3.95 -3.54
C LYS A 108 -33.28 -4.75 -2.65
N PHE A 109 -34.58 -4.77 -2.98
CA PHE A 109 -35.61 -5.35 -2.10
C PHE A 109 -36.08 -6.76 -2.48
N PHE A 110 -35.97 -7.15 -3.76
CA PHE A 110 -36.50 -8.41 -4.28
C PHE A 110 -35.50 -9.21 -5.14
N PRO A 111 -34.23 -9.37 -4.72
CA PRO A 111 -33.20 -10.00 -5.55
C PRO A 111 -33.56 -11.43 -5.99
N HIS A 112 -34.34 -12.16 -5.18
CA HIS A 112 -34.74 -13.54 -5.44
C HIS A 112 -35.76 -13.71 -6.58
N THR A 113 -36.36 -12.64 -7.10
CA THR A 113 -37.40 -12.69 -8.15
C THR A 113 -36.89 -12.28 -9.54
N VAL A 114 -35.59 -11.99 -9.66
CA VAL A 114 -34.94 -11.55 -10.89
C VAL A 114 -35.02 -12.58 -12.03
N ASP A 115 -35.16 -13.86 -11.66
CA ASP A 115 -35.19 -15.01 -12.58
C ASP A 115 -36.59 -15.60 -12.81
N ALA A 116 -37.64 -14.93 -12.32
CA ALA A 116 -39.01 -15.41 -12.47
C ALA A 116 -39.37 -15.57 -13.96
N GLN A 117 -40.04 -16.66 -14.32
CA GLN A 117 -40.47 -16.92 -15.69
C GLN A 117 -41.94 -16.54 -15.90
N ASP A 118 -42.23 -15.87 -17.01
CA ASP A 118 -43.59 -15.55 -17.43
C ASP A 118 -44.34 -16.76 -18.03
N ILE A 119 -45.57 -16.55 -18.52
CA ILE A 119 -46.36 -17.62 -19.15
C ILE A 119 -45.70 -18.21 -20.41
N ASN A 120 -44.75 -17.52 -21.02
CA ASN A 120 -43.98 -18.00 -22.17
C ASN A 120 -42.63 -18.60 -21.76
N GLY A 121 -42.35 -18.66 -20.46
CA GLY A 121 -41.05 -19.09 -19.94
C GLY A 121 -39.95 -18.01 -20.08
N ASN A 122 -40.29 -16.81 -20.55
CA ASN A 122 -39.33 -15.72 -20.65
C ASN A 122 -39.02 -15.20 -19.25
N THR A 123 -37.74 -14.96 -18.97
CA THR A 123 -37.29 -14.23 -17.77
C THR A 123 -37.22 -12.73 -18.07
N PRO A 124 -37.06 -11.86 -17.05
CA PRO A 124 -36.77 -10.44 -17.28
C PRO A 124 -35.59 -10.19 -18.23
N LEU A 125 -34.59 -11.08 -18.21
CA LEU A 125 -33.44 -11.02 -19.12
C LEU A 125 -33.83 -11.28 -20.58
N HIS A 126 -34.75 -12.23 -20.84
CA HIS A 126 -35.29 -12.45 -22.19
C HIS A 126 -36.02 -11.20 -22.69
N GLU A 127 -36.87 -10.61 -21.84
CA GLU A 127 -37.62 -9.40 -22.20
C GLU A 127 -36.70 -8.20 -22.46
N ALA A 128 -35.63 -8.03 -21.68
CA ALA A 128 -34.62 -6.99 -21.92
C ALA A 128 -34.01 -7.10 -23.34
N ILE A 129 -33.70 -8.32 -23.79
CA ILE A 129 -33.14 -8.57 -25.13
C ILE A 129 -34.19 -8.38 -26.21
N LEU A 130 -35.40 -8.91 -26.03
CA LEU A 130 -36.51 -8.71 -26.97
C LEU A 130 -36.85 -7.22 -27.15
N ALA A 131 -36.70 -6.42 -26.09
CA ALA A 131 -36.90 -4.98 -26.07
C ALA A 131 -35.64 -4.14 -26.42
N GLN A 132 -34.50 -4.78 -26.71
CA GLN A 132 -33.22 -4.14 -27.04
C GLN A 132 -32.71 -3.15 -25.97
N ARG A 133 -32.89 -3.49 -24.69
CA ARG A 133 -32.51 -2.64 -23.55
C ARG A 133 -31.13 -3.01 -23.01
N LEU A 134 -30.09 -2.42 -23.60
CA LEU A 134 -28.69 -2.69 -23.19
C LEU A 134 -28.44 -2.39 -21.71
N TRP A 135 -28.97 -1.27 -21.19
CA TRP A 135 -28.84 -0.90 -19.78
C TRP A 135 -29.45 -1.94 -18.84
N ALA A 136 -30.59 -2.53 -19.21
CA ALA A 136 -31.30 -3.51 -18.40
C ALA A 136 -30.55 -4.85 -18.41
N VAL A 137 -30.03 -5.27 -19.56
CA VAL A 137 -29.16 -6.45 -19.67
C VAL A 137 -27.94 -6.27 -18.77
N LYS A 138 -27.22 -5.13 -18.85
CA LYS A 138 -26.06 -4.86 -18.00
C LYS A 138 -26.41 -4.96 -16.51
N LYS A 139 -27.49 -4.31 -16.06
CA LYS A 139 -27.93 -4.34 -14.65
C LYS A 139 -28.31 -5.74 -14.15
N LEU A 140 -29.04 -6.51 -14.95
CA LEU A 140 -29.43 -7.87 -14.59
C LEU A 140 -28.21 -8.80 -14.54
N VAL A 141 -27.27 -8.64 -15.47
CA VAL A 141 -25.99 -9.38 -15.52
C VAL A 141 -25.10 -9.04 -14.32
N GLU A 142 -24.97 -7.75 -13.97
CA GLU A 142 -24.26 -7.26 -12.77
C GLU A 142 -24.80 -7.89 -11.48
N HIS A 143 -26.12 -8.12 -11.42
CA HIS A 143 -26.79 -8.77 -10.30
C HIS A 143 -26.85 -10.30 -10.37
N LYS A 144 -26.03 -10.93 -11.22
CA LYS A 144 -25.87 -12.40 -11.33
C LYS A 144 -27.17 -13.17 -11.60
N CYS A 145 -28.07 -12.61 -12.41
CA CYS A 145 -29.26 -13.33 -12.89
C CYS A 145 -28.89 -14.63 -13.62
N ASN A 146 -29.78 -15.62 -13.57
CA ASN A 146 -29.58 -16.90 -14.23
C ASN A 146 -29.80 -16.78 -15.75
N ARG A 147 -28.71 -16.93 -16.50
CA ARG A 147 -28.68 -16.81 -17.96
C ARG A 147 -29.00 -18.14 -18.68
N SER A 148 -29.04 -19.27 -17.94
CA SER A 148 -29.28 -20.62 -18.50
C SER A 148 -30.76 -20.99 -18.61
N LEU A 149 -31.65 -20.19 -18.02
CA LEU A 149 -33.08 -20.46 -18.08
C LEU A 149 -33.58 -20.40 -19.52
N LYS A 150 -34.31 -21.44 -19.92
CA LYS A 150 -34.90 -21.58 -21.26
C LYS A 150 -36.36 -21.18 -21.23
N ASN A 151 -36.78 -20.42 -22.23
CA ASN A 151 -38.19 -20.15 -22.46
C ASN A 151 -38.92 -21.39 -23.03
N LYS A 152 -40.23 -21.28 -23.27
CA LYS A 152 -41.04 -22.39 -23.81
C LYS A 152 -40.67 -22.81 -25.23
N ASN A 153 -39.91 -21.99 -25.96
CA ASN A 153 -39.34 -22.37 -27.26
C ASN A 153 -38.02 -23.14 -27.10
N GLY A 154 -37.58 -23.42 -25.87
CA GLY A 154 -36.31 -24.08 -25.57
C GLY A 154 -35.09 -23.16 -25.76
N GLN A 155 -35.30 -21.86 -25.92
CA GLN A 155 -34.24 -20.88 -26.19
C GLN A 155 -33.82 -20.19 -24.89
N THR A 156 -32.51 -20.03 -24.69
CA THR A 156 -31.97 -19.11 -23.68
C THR A 156 -32.01 -17.66 -24.18
N ALA A 157 -31.73 -16.71 -23.29
CA ALA A 157 -31.64 -15.29 -23.63
C ALA A 157 -30.62 -15.00 -24.75
N LEU A 158 -29.51 -15.75 -24.82
CA LEU A 158 -28.46 -15.61 -25.84
C LEU A 158 -28.88 -16.14 -27.22
N GLU A 159 -29.79 -17.11 -27.24
CA GLU A 159 -30.24 -17.81 -28.45
C GLU A 159 -31.41 -17.10 -29.16
N LEU A 160 -31.84 -15.96 -28.62
CA LEU A 160 -32.90 -15.17 -29.23
C LEU A 160 -32.44 -14.57 -30.57
N PRO A 161 -33.23 -14.69 -31.65
CA PRO A 161 -32.83 -14.26 -33.00
C PRO A 161 -32.68 -12.74 -33.17
N LYS A 162 -33.03 -11.95 -32.15
CA LYS A 162 -32.95 -10.48 -32.15
C LYS A 162 -31.73 -9.95 -31.39
N ILE A 163 -30.80 -10.79 -30.93
CA ILE A 163 -29.63 -10.31 -30.18
C ILE A 163 -28.64 -9.60 -31.12
N ASN A 164 -28.36 -8.33 -30.86
CA ASN A 164 -27.28 -7.60 -31.54
C ASN A 164 -25.93 -7.85 -30.83
N SER A 165 -24.83 -7.42 -31.46
CA SER A 165 -23.48 -7.64 -30.90
C SER A 165 -23.32 -7.01 -29.50
N ASP A 166 -23.80 -5.79 -29.28
CA ASP A 166 -23.68 -5.10 -27.98
C ASP A 166 -24.42 -5.82 -26.83
N LEU A 167 -25.62 -6.33 -27.10
CA LEU A 167 -26.41 -7.11 -26.14
C LEU A 167 -25.76 -8.47 -25.89
N ARG A 168 -25.18 -9.10 -26.93
CA ARG A 168 -24.44 -10.36 -26.81
C ARG A 168 -23.22 -10.19 -25.91
N MET A 169 -22.46 -9.11 -26.11
CA MET A 169 -21.32 -8.72 -25.28
C MET A 169 -21.75 -8.46 -23.83
N ALA A 170 -22.81 -7.68 -23.61
CA ALA A 170 -23.32 -7.43 -22.27
C ALA A 170 -23.81 -8.72 -21.56
N LEU A 171 -24.46 -9.63 -22.28
CA LEU A 171 -24.98 -10.89 -21.73
C LEU A 171 -23.87 -11.88 -21.34
N LEU A 172 -22.79 -11.91 -22.11
CA LEU A 172 -21.57 -12.67 -21.79
C LEU A 172 -20.74 -12.02 -20.66
N ALA A 173 -21.24 -10.94 -20.07
CA ALA A 173 -20.51 -10.07 -19.13
C ALA A 173 -19.17 -9.59 -19.73
N VAL A 174 -19.09 -9.48 -21.06
CA VAL A 174 -17.96 -8.86 -21.73
C VAL A 174 -18.12 -7.37 -21.59
N ASP A 175 -17.68 -6.88 -20.44
CA ASP A 175 -17.46 -5.46 -20.32
C ASP A 175 -16.18 -5.14 -21.11
N LEU A 176 -16.33 -4.62 -22.33
CA LEU A 176 -15.21 -4.07 -23.09
C LEU A 176 -14.47 -2.99 -22.30
N SER A 177 -15.14 -2.33 -21.35
CA SER A 177 -14.53 -1.41 -20.37
C SER A 177 -13.64 -2.14 -19.35
N SER A 178 -13.92 -3.41 -19.05
CA SER A 178 -13.14 -4.27 -18.15
C SER A 178 -11.87 -4.86 -18.79
N LEU A 179 -11.87 -5.02 -20.13
CA LEU A 179 -10.69 -5.39 -20.92
C LEU A 179 -9.86 -4.16 -21.30
N LYS A 180 -10.53 -3.01 -21.49
CA LYS A 180 -9.91 -1.68 -21.42
C LYS A 180 -9.50 -1.27 -19.99
N SER A 181 -9.83 -2.04 -18.94
CA SER A 181 -9.61 -1.54 -17.56
C SER A 181 -8.17 -1.60 -17.10
N LEU A 182 -7.33 -2.42 -17.73
CA LEU A 182 -5.89 -2.31 -17.53
C LEU A 182 -5.38 -0.95 -17.98
N ASP A 183 -5.96 -0.41 -19.06
CA ASP A 183 -5.69 0.94 -19.52
C ASP A 183 -6.62 1.96 -18.83
N SER A 184 -6.11 2.51 -17.73
CA SER A 184 -6.77 3.56 -16.95
C SER A 184 -7.16 4.81 -17.77
N ARG A 185 -6.67 4.98 -19.01
CA ARG A 185 -7.06 6.06 -19.93
C ARG A 185 -8.52 5.99 -20.37
N PHE A 186 -9.12 4.79 -20.41
CA PHE A 186 -10.48 4.57 -20.91
C PHE A 186 -11.55 4.42 -19.82
N ARG A 187 -11.19 4.47 -18.53
CA ARG A 187 -12.20 4.61 -17.48
C ARG A 187 -12.94 5.93 -17.76
N THR A 188 -14.25 5.94 -17.96
CA THR A 188 -14.95 7.22 -18.14
C THR A 188 -14.95 7.96 -16.81
N ASN A 189 -14.57 9.24 -16.81
CA ASN A 189 -14.87 10.09 -15.66
C ASN A 189 -16.40 10.16 -15.59
N LYS A 190 -17.00 9.53 -14.57
CA LYS A 190 -18.44 9.63 -14.30
C LYS A 190 -18.91 11.09 -14.17
N ASP A 191 -17.99 12.06 -14.09
CA ASP A 191 -18.28 13.49 -14.08
C ASP A 191 -18.76 14.09 -15.42
N THR A 192 -18.70 13.38 -16.56
CA THR A 192 -19.13 13.97 -17.87
C THR A 192 -20.35 13.34 -18.52
N LEU A 193 -20.90 12.25 -18.00
CA LEU A 193 -22.17 11.67 -18.44
C LEU A 193 -22.92 11.13 -17.23
N SER A 194 -23.48 12.04 -16.43
CA SER A 194 -24.76 11.87 -15.73
C SER A 194 -24.98 13.04 -14.78
N LYS A 195 -26.03 13.82 -15.03
CA LYS A 195 -26.74 14.55 -13.97
C LYS A 195 -27.60 13.55 -13.18
N ASP A 196 -27.04 12.41 -12.79
CA ASP A 196 -27.72 11.41 -11.97
C ASP A 196 -27.38 11.65 -10.50
N SER A 197 -28.41 12.13 -9.80
CA SER A 197 -28.40 12.55 -8.41
C SER A 197 -28.68 11.42 -7.41
N SER A 198 -28.35 10.15 -7.72
CA SER A 198 -28.66 9.02 -6.84
C SER A 198 -27.50 8.09 -6.47
N MET A 199 -26.26 8.32 -6.95
CA MET A 199 -25.06 7.67 -6.38
C MET A 199 -23.84 8.59 -6.22
N SER A 200 -23.97 9.87 -6.53
CA SER A 200 -22.96 10.94 -6.32
C SER A 200 -23.13 11.67 -4.98
N SER A 201 -24.22 11.43 -4.25
CA SER A 201 -24.61 12.19 -3.06
C SER A 201 -23.97 11.74 -1.74
N LEU A 202 -23.00 10.80 -1.76
CA LEU A 202 -22.49 10.21 -0.50
C LEU A 202 -21.04 10.46 -0.14
N PHE A 203 -20.21 11.14 -0.94
CA PHE A 203 -18.91 11.66 -0.49
C PHE A 203 -18.31 12.54 -1.61
N ASN A 204 -18.48 13.86 -1.56
CA ASN A 204 -17.70 14.75 -2.40
C ASN A 204 -16.34 14.97 -1.70
N LEU A 205 -15.25 14.38 -2.21
CA LEU A 205 -13.91 14.54 -1.62
C LEU A 205 -13.47 16.01 -1.54
N LYS A 206 -13.97 16.86 -2.44
CA LYS A 206 -13.73 18.30 -2.41
C LYS A 206 -14.40 19.01 -1.23
N GLU A 207 -15.56 18.49 -0.78
CA GLU A 207 -16.27 18.99 0.40
C GLU A 207 -15.73 18.37 1.70
N SER A 208 -15.24 17.12 1.64
CA SER A 208 -14.77 16.38 2.81
C SER A 208 -13.29 16.64 3.15
N CYS A 209 -12.46 16.96 2.15
CA CYS A 209 -11.02 17.25 2.31
C CYS A 209 -10.57 18.45 1.46
N PRO A 210 -11.13 19.66 1.69
CA PRO A 210 -10.84 20.83 0.88
C PRO A 210 -9.36 21.24 0.89
N LEU A 211 -8.65 21.07 2.00
CA LEU A 211 -7.31 21.64 2.17
C LEU A 211 -6.22 20.88 1.41
N LEU A 212 -6.30 19.54 1.36
CA LEU A 212 -5.42 18.70 0.52
C LEU A 212 -5.79 18.77 -0.97
N THR A 213 -7.00 19.26 -1.29
CA THR A 213 -7.44 19.49 -2.67
C THR A 213 -7.04 20.87 -3.21
N THR A 214 -6.89 21.91 -2.38
CA THR A 214 -6.49 23.26 -2.83
C THR A 214 -5.04 23.60 -2.47
N LYS A 215 -4.24 23.99 -3.47
CA LYS A 215 -2.90 24.56 -3.23
C LYS A 215 -3.03 25.87 -2.46
N ARG A 216 -2.21 26.09 -1.43
CA ARG A 216 -2.20 27.32 -0.63
C ARG A 216 -1.88 28.51 -1.55
N GLY A 217 -2.79 29.48 -1.67
CA GLY A 217 -2.57 30.68 -2.47
C GLY A 217 -1.43 31.52 -1.89
N SER A 218 -0.32 31.63 -2.61
CA SER A 218 0.77 32.53 -2.27
C SER A 218 0.40 33.97 -2.64
N SER A 219 0.07 34.78 -1.65
CA SER A 219 -0.06 36.23 -1.79
C SER A 219 1.32 36.89 -1.74
N SER A 220 1.98 37.01 -2.89
CA SER A 220 2.91 38.11 -3.18
C SER A 220 3.34 38.07 -4.65
N SER A 221 2.95 39.12 -5.37
CA SER A 221 3.42 39.45 -6.71
C SER A 221 4.95 39.55 -6.78
N ALA A 222 5.58 38.73 -7.62
CA ALA A 222 6.66 39.14 -8.52
C ALA A 222 7.09 37.95 -9.40
N SER A 223 7.10 38.20 -10.70
CA SER A 223 7.75 37.40 -11.72
C SER A 223 9.23 37.13 -11.39
N SER A 224 9.58 35.87 -11.20
CA SER A 224 10.91 35.36 -11.54
C SER A 224 10.81 33.88 -11.88
N SER A 225 11.03 33.58 -13.15
CA SER A 225 11.29 32.26 -13.70
C SER A 225 12.46 31.58 -12.97
N SER A 226 12.17 30.49 -12.25
CA SER A 226 13.21 29.55 -11.77
C SER A 226 12.70 28.10 -11.83
N SER A 227 12.90 27.48 -13.00
CA SER A 227 13.48 26.14 -13.21
C SER A 227 13.12 24.92 -12.33
N THR A 228 12.03 24.88 -11.58
CA THR A 228 11.56 23.66 -10.87
C THR A 228 10.20 23.15 -11.35
N LEU A 229 9.57 23.85 -12.29
CA LEU A 229 8.28 23.51 -12.92
C LEU A 229 8.34 22.39 -13.98
N SER A 230 9.41 21.57 -13.99
CA SER A 230 9.66 20.54 -15.02
C SER A 230 9.89 19.14 -14.46
N LEU A 231 9.53 18.86 -13.20
CA LEU A 231 9.85 17.55 -12.59
C LEU A 231 8.80 16.46 -12.87
N HIS A 232 7.62 16.78 -13.41
CA HIS A 232 6.59 15.79 -13.80
C HIS A 232 5.69 16.26 -14.97
N SER A 233 6.21 17.03 -15.93
CA SER A 233 5.38 17.72 -16.94
C SER A 233 4.79 16.85 -18.07
N SER A 234 4.78 15.52 -17.99
CA SER A 234 4.39 14.67 -19.14
C SER A 234 2.90 14.37 -19.26
N LEU A 235 2.07 14.70 -18.27
CA LEU A 235 0.62 14.44 -18.34
C LEU A 235 -0.20 15.75 -18.34
N ARG A 236 -0.17 16.46 -19.48
CA ARG A 236 -1.32 17.30 -19.85
C ARG A 236 -2.28 16.43 -20.65
N TYR A 237 -3.26 15.85 -19.98
CA TYR A 237 -4.42 15.25 -20.63
C TYR A 237 -5.26 16.37 -21.26
N SER A 238 -4.99 16.68 -22.52
CA SER A 238 -5.97 17.35 -23.39
C SER A 238 -6.82 16.26 -24.05
N ASN A 239 -8.13 16.28 -23.81
CA ASN A 239 -9.12 15.58 -24.62
C ASN A 239 -8.92 16.01 -26.08
N ILE A 240 -8.18 15.20 -26.86
CA ILE A 240 -8.13 15.33 -28.30
C ILE A 240 -9.00 14.21 -28.83
N GLU A 241 -10.21 14.56 -29.25
CA GLU A 241 -10.96 13.78 -30.24
C GLU A 241 -10.05 13.59 -31.45
N ARG A 242 -9.42 12.41 -31.58
CA ARG A 242 -8.64 12.06 -32.77
C ARG A 242 -9.56 11.36 -33.75
N SER A 243 -9.85 12.07 -34.83
CA SER A 243 -10.44 11.56 -36.06
C SER A 243 -9.68 10.36 -36.59
N GLU A 244 -10.42 9.32 -37.00
CA GLU A 244 -9.93 8.17 -37.75
C GLU A 244 -9.12 8.61 -38.98
N SER A 245 -7.80 8.46 -38.93
CA SER A 245 -7.00 8.44 -40.15
C SER A 245 -5.68 7.68 -39.96
N SER A 246 -5.47 6.73 -40.88
CA SER A 246 -4.27 5.96 -41.18
C SER A 246 -3.79 4.96 -40.12
N SER A 247 -4.36 3.76 -40.20
CA SER A 247 -3.73 2.50 -39.81
C SER A 247 -2.43 2.29 -40.59
N SER A 248 -1.30 2.73 -40.04
CA SER A 248 0.01 2.26 -40.49
C SER A 248 0.24 0.86 -39.92
N ASN A 249 0.21 -0.15 -40.79
CA ASN A 249 0.63 -1.51 -40.46
C ASN A 249 2.09 -1.49 -39.98
N LEU A 250 2.30 -1.67 -38.68
CA LEU A 250 3.62 -1.97 -38.13
C LEU A 250 3.92 -3.44 -38.43
N SER A 251 4.64 -3.67 -39.52
CA SER A 251 5.29 -4.96 -39.79
C SER A 251 6.75 -4.86 -39.34
N TRP A 252 7.07 -5.48 -38.23
CA TRP A 252 8.46 -5.65 -37.81
C TRP A 252 8.98 -6.95 -38.42
N GLU A 253 9.80 -6.84 -39.48
CA GLU A 253 10.45 -8.00 -40.10
C GLU A 253 11.49 -8.64 -39.15
N GLN A 254 11.72 -9.93 -39.42
CA GLN A 254 12.21 -10.97 -38.52
C GLN A 254 13.68 -10.86 -38.07
N GLU A 255 13.91 -11.43 -36.88
CA GLU A 255 15.09 -12.12 -36.34
C GLU A 255 16.48 -11.84 -36.94
N THR A 256 17.35 -11.26 -36.11
CA THR A 256 18.70 -11.81 -35.86
C THR A 256 19.13 -11.53 -34.42
N GLU A 257 19.15 -12.56 -33.56
CA GLU A 257 19.96 -12.54 -32.34
C GLU A 257 21.44 -12.53 -32.75
N CYS A 258 22.03 -11.35 -32.87
CA CYS A 258 23.49 -11.21 -32.99
C CYS A 258 24.02 -10.54 -31.73
N THR A 259 24.45 -11.36 -30.76
CA THR A 259 25.18 -10.93 -29.55
C THR A 259 26.36 -10.01 -29.91
N GLU A 260 27.03 -10.26 -31.04
CA GLU A 260 28.12 -9.43 -31.56
C GLU A 260 27.68 -8.00 -31.94
N LEU A 261 26.48 -7.81 -32.50
CA LEU A 261 25.96 -6.49 -32.85
C LEU A 261 25.59 -5.67 -31.60
N ASN A 262 25.05 -6.33 -30.57
CA ASN A 262 24.72 -5.69 -29.29
C ASN A 262 25.98 -5.25 -28.53
N GLU A 263 27.07 -6.04 -28.57
CA GLU A 263 28.36 -5.63 -27.99
C GLU A 263 28.99 -4.45 -28.72
N ILE A 264 28.88 -4.41 -30.05
CA ILE A 264 29.35 -3.28 -30.86
C ILE A 264 28.53 -2.03 -30.52
N ALA A 265 27.20 -2.16 -30.40
CA ALA A 265 26.31 -1.08 -29.98
C ALA A 265 26.63 -0.56 -28.57
N ASN A 266 26.93 -1.45 -27.61
CA ASN A 266 27.36 -1.07 -26.27
C ASN A 266 28.67 -0.26 -26.29
N LYS A 267 29.66 -0.70 -27.08
CA LYS A 267 30.96 -0.02 -27.21
C LYS A 267 30.80 1.36 -27.87
N THR A 268 30.00 1.47 -28.93
CA THR A 268 29.75 2.75 -29.61
C THR A 268 28.94 3.70 -28.73
N ALA A 269 27.87 3.22 -28.09
CA ALA A 269 27.08 4.01 -27.14
C ALA A 269 27.94 4.53 -25.98
N PHE A 270 28.77 3.68 -25.37
CA PHE A 270 29.70 4.08 -24.30
C PHE A 270 30.71 5.14 -24.76
N GLN A 271 31.25 5.02 -25.98
CA GLN A 271 32.16 6.00 -26.55
C GLN A 271 31.47 7.34 -26.81
N VAL A 272 30.25 7.33 -27.34
CA VAL A 272 29.45 8.55 -27.58
C VAL A 272 29.08 9.20 -26.24
N PHE A 273 28.62 8.43 -25.25
CA PHE A 273 28.39 8.92 -23.88
C PHE A 273 29.66 9.56 -23.29
N SER A 274 30.82 8.91 -23.43
CA SER A 274 32.10 9.42 -22.92
C SER A 274 32.51 10.74 -23.59
N ARG A 275 32.26 10.88 -24.90
CA ARG A 275 32.52 12.12 -25.65
C ARG A 275 31.53 13.22 -25.29
N LEU A 276 30.25 12.87 -25.13
CA LEU A 276 29.20 13.80 -24.71
C LEU A 276 29.49 14.36 -23.32
N ILE A 277 29.90 13.53 -22.37
CA ILE A 277 30.30 13.96 -21.02
C ILE A 277 31.43 15.00 -21.08
N LYS A 278 32.47 14.76 -21.90
CA LYS A 278 33.58 15.72 -22.08
C LYS A 278 33.12 17.03 -22.73
N ALA A 279 32.24 16.97 -23.73
CA ALA A 279 31.67 18.15 -24.38
C ALA A 279 30.75 18.96 -23.44
N TYR A 280 29.97 18.29 -22.60
CA TYR A 280 29.06 18.93 -21.66
C TYR A 280 29.80 19.60 -20.50
N GLN A 281 30.89 19.00 -20.01
CA GLN A 281 31.79 19.59 -19.01
C GLN A 281 32.49 20.86 -19.50
N THR A 282 32.67 21.01 -20.82
CA THR A 282 33.29 22.21 -21.40
C THR A 282 32.26 23.30 -21.71
N ASN A 283 31.14 22.96 -22.37
CA ASN A 283 30.01 23.89 -22.56
C ASN A 283 28.71 23.15 -22.94
N LYS A 284 27.73 23.15 -22.02
CA LYS A 284 26.38 22.55 -22.19
C LYS A 284 25.64 23.03 -23.44
N ARG A 285 25.86 24.27 -23.90
CA ARG A 285 25.16 24.86 -25.07
C ARG A 285 26.00 24.83 -26.36
N SER A 286 27.10 24.07 -26.38
CA SER A 286 27.91 23.96 -27.59
C SER A 286 27.17 23.18 -28.69
N VAL A 287 27.40 23.58 -29.94
CA VAL A 287 26.87 22.88 -31.13
C VAL A 287 27.36 21.42 -31.17
N ILE A 288 28.57 21.17 -30.65
CA ILE A 288 29.15 19.83 -30.54
C ILE A 288 28.37 18.97 -29.54
N SER A 289 27.99 19.51 -28.37
CA SER A 289 27.17 18.79 -27.39
C SER A 289 25.79 18.46 -27.96
N ALA A 290 25.15 19.38 -28.67
CA ALA A 290 23.84 19.14 -29.30
C ALA A 290 23.92 18.08 -30.42
N SER A 291 24.98 18.11 -31.22
CA SER A 291 25.22 17.11 -32.27
C SER A 291 25.47 15.70 -31.69
N LEU A 292 26.31 15.60 -30.67
CA LEU A 292 26.57 14.33 -29.96
C LEU A 292 25.32 13.82 -29.22
N GLN A 293 24.48 14.72 -28.71
CA GLN A 293 23.22 14.37 -28.08
C GLN A 293 22.24 13.78 -29.10
N ASN A 294 22.07 14.42 -30.26
CA ASN A 294 21.24 13.87 -31.34
C ASN A 294 21.77 12.52 -31.83
N GLN A 295 23.09 12.37 -31.99
CA GLN A 295 23.71 11.10 -32.36
C GLN A 295 23.44 10.01 -31.31
N LEU A 296 23.49 10.36 -30.02
CA LEU A 296 23.18 9.44 -28.94
C LEU A 296 21.70 9.07 -28.94
N THR A 297 20.79 10.03 -29.05
CA THR A 297 19.35 9.80 -29.14
C THR A 297 19.03 8.88 -30.32
N GLU A 298 19.64 9.10 -31.49
CA GLU A 298 19.49 8.25 -32.67
C GLU A 298 19.97 6.81 -32.40
N LEU A 299 21.16 6.65 -31.81
CA LEU A 299 21.68 5.33 -31.40
C LEU A 299 20.77 4.64 -30.38
N LEU A 300 20.23 5.36 -29.40
CA LEU A 300 19.32 4.81 -28.40
C LEU A 300 17.94 4.45 -28.99
N THR A 301 17.53 5.11 -30.07
CA THR A 301 16.28 4.78 -30.78
C THR A 301 16.42 3.65 -31.79
N THR A 302 17.61 3.40 -32.34
CA THR A 302 17.83 2.48 -33.46
C THR A 302 18.67 1.25 -33.10
N GLY A 303 19.63 1.40 -32.19
CA GLY A 303 20.55 0.34 -31.77
C GLY A 303 20.08 -0.39 -30.52
N LEU A 304 20.13 -1.73 -30.55
CA LEU A 304 19.74 -2.56 -29.42
C LEU A 304 20.91 -2.74 -28.44
N LEU A 305 20.78 -2.25 -27.21
CA LEU A 305 21.81 -2.44 -26.18
C LEU A 305 21.69 -3.81 -25.51
N ALA A 306 22.81 -4.35 -25.02
CA ALA A 306 22.78 -5.59 -24.24
C ALA A 306 22.38 -5.35 -22.77
N ASP A 307 21.91 -6.40 -22.10
CA ASP A 307 21.39 -6.34 -20.73
C ASP A 307 22.41 -5.86 -19.69
N ASP A 308 23.69 -6.04 -19.95
CA ASP A 308 24.80 -5.64 -19.09
C ASP A 308 25.24 -4.18 -19.28
N PHE A 309 24.57 -3.41 -20.15
CA PHE A 309 24.91 -2.00 -20.42
C PHE A 309 24.95 -1.13 -19.16
N GLY A 310 24.11 -1.41 -18.15
CA GLY A 310 24.15 -0.73 -16.86
C GLY A 310 25.52 -0.89 -16.16
N LEU A 311 26.16 -2.06 -16.28
CA LEU A 311 27.50 -2.29 -15.74
C LEU A 311 28.56 -1.50 -16.52
N TYR A 312 28.42 -1.39 -17.85
CA TYR A 312 29.29 -0.56 -18.69
C TYR A 312 29.23 0.93 -18.34
N LEU A 313 28.08 1.44 -17.89
CA LEU A 313 27.94 2.83 -17.44
C LEU A 313 28.57 3.10 -16.06
N THR A 314 28.78 2.08 -15.23
CA THR A 314 29.31 2.21 -13.86
C THR A 314 30.56 3.11 -13.73
N PRO A 315 31.59 3.02 -14.61
CA PRO A 315 32.75 3.90 -14.56
C PRO A 315 32.41 5.38 -14.80
N LEU A 316 31.41 5.66 -15.66
CA LEU A 316 30.95 7.02 -15.98
C LEU A 316 30.05 7.59 -14.88
N LEU A 317 29.29 6.73 -14.19
CA LEU A 317 28.40 7.08 -13.08
C LEU A 317 29.14 7.47 -11.79
N LYS A 318 30.47 7.27 -11.70
CA LYS A 318 31.29 7.66 -10.54
C LYS A 318 31.34 9.18 -10.28
N LYS A 319 30.94 10.02 -11.23
CA LYS A 319 30.87 11.48 -11.04
C LYS A 319 29.41 11.95 -11.02
N PRO A 320 28.95 12.67 -9.97
CA PRO A 320 27.55 13.09 -9.85
C PRO A 320 27.11 14.06 -10.96
N GLU A 321 28.03 14.82 -11.54
CA GLU A 321 27.76 15.72 -12.68
C GLU A 321 27.31 14.94 -13.93
N ASN A 322 27.76 13.70 -14.09
CA ASN A 322 27.42 12.85 -15.23
C ASN A 322 26.02 12.23 -15.10
N LEU A 323 25.46 12.14 -13.88
CA LEU A 323 24.09 11.64 -13.67
C LEU A 323 23.06 12.57 -14.30
N ARG A 324 23.27 13.89 -14.17
CA ARG A 324 22.39 14.92 -14.77
C ARG A 324 22.27 14.78 -16.29
N LEU A 325 23.34 14.35 -16.96
CA LEU A 325 23.33 14.11 -18.39
C LEU A 325 22.43 12.94 -18.79
N ILE A 326 22.49 11.84 -18.03
CA ILE A 326 21.65 10.67 -18.28
C ILE A 326 20.18 11.02 -17.98
N HIS A 327 19.94 11.86 -16.98
CA HIS A 327 18.63 12.42 -16.72
C HIS A 327 18.10 13.29 -17.85
N ASP A 328 18.90 14.26 -18.33
CA ASP A 328 18.54 15.11 -19.48
C ASP A 328 18.22 14.23 -20.72
N GLU A 329 18.94 13.12 -20.91
CA GLU A 329 18.69 12.20 -22.03
C GLU A 329 17.43 11.36 -21.87
N LEU A 330 17.14 10.86 -20.67
CA LEU A 330 15.87 10.19 -20.38
C LEU A 330 14.68 11.14 -20.55
N ASP A 331 14.83 12.42 -20.19
CA ASP A 331 13.79 13.44 -20.36
C ASP A 331 13.51 13.71 -21.85
N ASN A 332 14.52 13.66 -22.70
CA ASN A 332 14.35 13.76 -24.15
C ASN A 332 13.66 12.53 -24.75
N LEU A 333 13.94 11.33 -24.22
CA LEU A 333 13.38 10.07 -24.72
C LEU A 333 11.95 9.81 -24.20
N SER A 334 11.62 10.30 -23.01
CA SER A 334 10.36 10.03 -22.30
C SER A 334 9.10 10.28 -23.16
N PRO A 335 8.94 11.40 -23.89
CA PRO A 335 7.76 11.63 -24.72
C PRO A 335 7.59 10.58 -25.82
N ARG A 336 8.70 10.19 -26.47
CA ARG A 336 8.69 9.17 -27.55
C ARG A 336 8.38 7.78 -27.00
N VAL A 337 8.93 7.45 -25.82
CA VAL A 337 8.64 6.21 -25.10
C VAL A 337 7.15 6.14 -24.76
N HIS A 338 6.59 7.21 -24.22
CA HIS A 338 5.17 7.27 -23.87
C HIS A 338 4.25 7.18 -25.09
N GLU A 339 4.58 7.87 -26.19
CA GLU A 339 3.82 7.79 -27.43
C GLU A 339 3.81 6.37 -27.99
N LEU A 340 4.97 5.71 -28.05
CA LEU A 340 5.08 4.33 -28.51
C LEU A 340 4.36 3.35 -27.58
N TYR A 341 4.52 3.53 -26.26
CA TYR A 341 3.87 2.68 -25.26
C TYR A 341 2.34 2.80 -25.35
N SER A 342 1.83 4.03 -25.51
CA SER A 342 0.41 4.30 -25.73
C SER A 342 -0.10 3.62 -26.99
N LEU A 343 0.64 3.75 -28.09
CA LEU A 343 0.27 3.15 -29.38
C LEU A 343 0.18 1.61 -29.29
N ILE A 344 1.13 0.96 -28.61
CA ILE A 344 1.12 -0.50 -28.42
C ILE A 344 -0.09 -0.93 -27.59
N GLN A 345 -0.43 -0.17 -26.55
CA GLN A 345 -1.60 -0.43 -25.71
C GLN A 345 -2.91 -0.27 -26.49
N ASP A 346 -3.03 0.78 -27.31
CA ASP A 346 -4.20 1.01 -28.16
C ASP A 346 -4.39 -0.12 -29.18
N GLN A 347 -3.29 -0.55 -29.81
CA GLN A 347 -3.30 -1.68 -30.76
C GLN A 347 -3.63 -3.01 -30.09
N THR A 348 -3.09 -3.25 -28.89
CA THR A 348 -3.38 -4.48 -28.13
C THR A 348 -4.86 -4.51 -27.73
N THR A 349 -5.40 -3.37 -27.32
CA THR A 349 -6.83 -3.22 -27.02
C THR A 349 -7.69 -3.48 -28.27
N ALA A 350 -7.29 -2.99 -29.44
CA ALA A 350 -7.97 -3.26 -30.70
C ALA A 350 -7.97 -4.77 -31.03
N VAL A 351 -6.81 -5.42 -30.97
CA VAL A 351 -6.69 -6.88 -31.23
C VAL A 351 -7.53 -7.71 -30.26
N ILE A 352 -7.55 -7.36 -28.98
CA ILE A 352 -8.40 -8.02 -27.99
C ILE A 352 -9.87 -7.79 -28.32
N THR A 353 -10.26 -6.58 -28.73
CA THR A 353 -11.64 -6.27 -29.11
C THR A 353 -12.07 -7.08 -30.33
N ASP A 354 -11.23 -7.17 -31.36
CA ASP A 354 -11.48 -7.99 -32.56
C ASP A 354 -11.54 -9.49 -32.23
N PHE A 355 -10.72 -9.96 -31.30
CA PHE A 355 -10.79 -11.33 -30.84
C PHE A 355 -12.10 -11.62 -30.09
N LEU A 356 -12.57 -10.69 -29.26
CA LEU A 356 -13.82 -10.85 -28.54
C LEU A 356 -15.02 -10.87 -29.47
N THR A 357 -15.06 -10.03 -30.50
CA THR A 357 -16.15 -10.04 -31.48
C THR A 357 -16.20 -11.40 -32.17
N LEU A 358 -15.06 -11.89 -32.66
CA LEU A 358 -14.91 -13.24 -33.22
C LEU A 358 -15.34 -14.33 -32.22
N PHE A 359 -14.89 -14.23 -30.97
CA PHE A 359 -15.26 -15.15 -29.90
C PHE A 359 -16.78 -15.15 -29.68
N THR A 360 -17.41 -13.99 -29.63
CA THR A 360 -18.86 -13.88 -29.38
C THR A 360 -19.68 -14.45 -30.52
N ASP A 361 -19.29 -14.23 -31.77
CA ASP A 361 -19.98 -14.73 -32.96
C ASP A 361 -19.99 -16.26 -33.02
N HIS A 362 -18.93 -16.90 -32.52
CA HIS A 362 -18.78 -18.35 -32.53
C HIS A 362 -19.08 -19.03 -31.18
N SER A 363 -19.30 -18.26 -30.12
CA SER A 363 -19.76 -18.77 -28.82
C SER A 363 -21.24 -19.15 -28.88
N SER A 364 -21.53 -20.35 -29.36
CA SER A 364 -22.81 -20.99 -29.09
C SER A 364 -22.73 -21.52 -27.66
N ILE A 365 -23.27 -20.80 -26.67
CA ILE A 365 -23.46 -21.35 -25.31
C ILE A 365 -24.54 -22.42 -25.42
N VAL A 366 -24.15 -23.59 -25.92
CA VAL A 366 -24.96 -24.79 -25.74
C VAL A 366 -24.55 -25.34 -24.38
N ASP A 367 -25.52 -25.43 -23.48
CA ASP A 367 -25.46 -26.17 -22.21
C ASP A 367 -25.26 -27.68 -22.47
N SER A 368 -24.27 -28.06 -23.28
CA SER A 368 -23.73 -29.41 -23.24
C SER A 368 -22.92 -29.52 -21.96
N ALA A 369 -23.20 -30.57 -21.20
CA ALA A 369 -22.33 -30.93 -20.09
C ALA A 369 -20.88 -31.00 -20.61
N PRO A 370 -19.90 -30.43 -19.89
CA PRO A 370 -18.51 -30.61 -20.26
C PRO A 370 -18.22 -32.08 -20.45
N ARG A 371 -17.26 -32.38 -21.34
CA ARG A 371 -16.70 -33.72 -21.39
C ARG A 371 -16.23 -34.13 -19.99
N ASN A 372 -16.18 -35.43 -19.73
CA ASN A 372 -15.61 -35.89 -18.47
C ASN A 372 -14.12 -35.53 -18.43
N PRO A 373 -13.61 -35.05 -17.28
CA PRO A 373 -12.19 -34.75 -17.15
C PRO A 373 -11.36 -36.01 -17.41
N PRO A 374 -10.18 -35.88 -18.06
CA PRO A 374 -9.24 -36.98 -18.16
C PRO A 374 -8.72 -37.38 -16.78
N ILE A 375 -8.12 -38.57 -16.68
CA ILE A 375 -7.40 -38.95 -15.47
C ILE A 375 -6.15 -38.08 -15.36
N PHE A 376 -6.06 -37.28 -14.30
CA PHE A 376 -4.90 -36.43 -14.02
C PHE A 376 -3.76 -37.26 -13.41
N ASP A 377 -3.15 -38.16 -14.20
CA ASP A 377 -1.98 -38.94 -13.80
C ASP A 377 -0.73 -38.05 -13.87
N SER A 378 -0.34 -37.46 -12.73
CA SER A 378 0.86 -36.61 -12.65
C SER A 378 1.78 -37.00 -11.50
N SER A 379 3.07 -36.77 -11.69
CA SER A 379 4.16 -37.13 -10.77
C SER A 379 4.13 -36.37 -9.44
N THR A 380 3.38 -35.26 -9.35
CA THR A 380 3.27 -34.43 -8.13
C THR A 380 1.86 -33.88 -7.92
N GLN A 381 1.46 -33.71 -6.65
CA GLN A 381 0.16 -33.14 -6.27
C GLN A 381 -0.05 -31.69 -6.77
N LYS A 382 1.04 -30.94 -6.97
CA LYS A 382 0.99 -29.57 -7.51
C LYS A 382 0.50 -29.55 -8.96
N ILE A 383 1.07 -30.40 -9.82
CA ILE A 383 0.69 -30.51 -11.24
C ILE A 383 -0.78 -30.90 -11.38
N ARG A 384 -1.21 -31.90 -10.60
CA ARG A 384 -2.62 -32.31 -10.54
C ARG A 384 -3.55 -31.14 -10.22
N THR A 385 -3.21 -30.33 -9.22
CA THR A 385 -4.02 -29.18 -8.80
C THR A 385 -4.11 -28.12 -9.91
N ILE A 386 -3.02 -27.91 -10.66
CA ILE A 386 -2.98 -26.98 -11.79
C ILE A 386 -3.86 -27.47 -12.94
N GLN A 387 -3.71 -28.74 -13.34
CA GLN A 387 -4.52 -29.34 -14.40
C GLN A 387 -6.02 -29.37 -14.04
N GLU A 388 -6.37 -29.71 -12.80
CA GLU A 388 -7.75 -29.63 -12.29
C GLU A 388 -8.28 -28.20 -12.34
N SER A 389 -7.48 -27.20 -11.95
CA SER A 389 -7.88 -25.79 -11.98
C SER A 389 -8.06 -25.26 -13.40
N LEU A 390 -7.17 -25.62 -14.32
CA LEU A 390 -7.27 -25.26 -15.74
C LEU A 390 -8.48 -25.93 -16.40
N TRP A 391 -8.77 -27.19 -16.04
CA TRP A 391 -9.97 -27.87 -16.50
C TRP A 391 -11.24 -27.13 -16.06
N LEU A 392 -11.36 -26.81 -14.78
CA LEU A 392 -12.52 -26.08 -14.25
C LEU A 392 -12.65 -24.68 -14.87
N LEU A 393 -11.51 -24.00 -15.09
CA LEU A 393 -11.45 -22.71 -15.75
C LEU A 393 -11.98 -22.77 -17.19
N THR A 394 -11.46 -23.68 -18.02
CA THR A 394 -11.89 -23.80 -19.43
C THR A 394 -13.31 -24.34 -19.54
N ALA A 395 -13.73 -25.22 -18.63
CA ALA A 395 -15.10 -25.70 -18.55
C ALA A 395 -16.10 -24.64 -18.04
N CYS A 396 -15.63 -23.47 -17.56
CA CYS A 396 -16.45 -22.44 -16.94
C CYS A 396 -17.25 -22.96 -15.73
N GLN A 397 -16.63 -23.84 -14.94
CA GLN A 397 -17.23 -24.50 -13.78
C GLN A 397 -16.55 -24.06 -12.48
N ILE A 398 -17.32 -23.98 -11.40
CA ILE A 398 -16.81 -23.73 -10.05
C ILE A 398 -16.40 -25.05 -9.37
N LYS A 399 -17.14 -26.13 -9.64
CA LYS A 399 -16.86 -27.52 -9.24
C LYS A 399 -17.21 -28.44 -10.41
N HIS A 400 -16.66 -29.66 -10.45
CA HIS A 400 -16.96 -30.60 -11.55
C HIS A 400 -18.46 -30.85 -11.80
N ASN A 401 -19.28 -30.76 -10.75
CA ASN A 401 -20.73 -31.00 -10.83
C ASN A 401 -21.57 -29.72 -11.03
N SER A 402 -20.95 -28.54 -11.12
CA SER A 402 -21.69 -27.28 -11.34
C SER A 402 -22.03 -27.09 -12.81
N GLU A 403 -23.11 -26.37 -13.09
CA GLU A 403 -23.44 -25.95 -14.46
C GLU A 403 -22.36 -25.04 -15.05
N ARG A 404 -22.30 -24.97 -16.38
CA ARG A 404 -21.40 -24.06 -17.10
C ARG A 404 -21.97 -22.66 -17.01
N THR A 405 -21.20 -21.71 -16.46
CA THR A 405 -21.60 -20.30 -16.42
C THR A 405 -20.51 -19.46 -17.07
N CYS A 406 -20.79 -18.92 -18.25
CA CYS A 406 -19.84 -18.05 -18.94
C CYS A 406 -19.87 -16.64 -18.36
N ASP A 407 -18.81 -16.30 -17.63
CA ASP A 407 -18.50 -14.95 -17.18
C ASP A 407 -17.03 -14.69 -17.49
N LEU A 408 -16.75 -13.96 -18.57
CA LEU A 408 -15.38 -13.70 -19.01
C LEU A 408 -14.58 -12.90 -17.99
N ALA A 409 -15.22 -12.02 -17.22
CA ALA A 409 -14.53 -11.25 -16.17
C ALA A 409 -14.07 -12.18 -15.04
N ALA A 410 -14.95 -13.08 -14.59
CA ALA A 410 -14.59 -14.10 -13.61
C ALA A 410 -13.48 -15.04 -14.13
N ILE A 411 -13.53 -15.44 -15.41
CA ILE A 411 -12.50 -16.26 -16.05
C ILE A 411 -11.16 -15.52 -16.08
N SER A 412 -11.15 -14.25 -16.46
CA SER A 412 -9.94 -13.40 -16.45
C SER A 412 -9.33 -13.29 -15.06
N HIS A 413 -10.14 -13.07 -14.03
CA HIS A 413 -9.66 -13.00 -12.64
C HIS A 413 -9.06 -14.34 -12.20
N ARG A 414 -9.77 -15.45 -12.43
CA ARG A 414 -9.27 -16.79 -12.08
C ARG A 414 -7.98 -17.13 -12.82
N ALA A 415 -7.88 -16.78 -14.11
CA ALA A 415 -6.68 -16.96 -14.92
C ALA A 415 -5.49 -16.14 -14.36
N LEU A 416 -5.72 -14.88 -14.01
CA LEU A 416 -4.69 -14.02 -13.42
C LEU A 416 -4.14 -14.57 -12.10
N TRP A 417 -5.01 -15.15 -11.27
CA TRP A 417 -4.53 -15.82 -10.05
C TRP A 417 -3.67 -17.05 -10.36
N LEU A 418 -4.02 -17.87 -11.36
CA LEU A 418 -3.17 -18.99 -11.78
C LEU A 418 -1.81 -18.53 -12.30
N LEU A 419 -1.75 -17.39 -13.01
CA LEU A 419 -0.48 -16.79 -13.45
C LEU A 419 0.43 -16.40 -12.27
N SER A 420 -0.14 -16.04 -11.12
CA SER A 420 0.65 -15.78 -9.90
C SER A 420 1.26 -17.05 -9.30
N ALA A 421 0.65 -18.22 -9.55
CA ALA A 421 1.10 -19.50 -9.00
C ALA A 421 2.15 -20.21 -9.85
N THR A 422 2.07 -20.02 -11.17
CA THR A 422 2.81 -20.77 -12.19
C THR A 422 3.16 -19.86 -13.38
N PRO A 423 4.37 -19.96 -13.93
CA PRO A 423 4.79 -19.18 -15.08
C PRO A 423 3.94 -19.48 -16.32
N LEU A 424 3.87 -18.52 -17.24
CA LEU A 424 3.02 -18.59 -18.43
C LEU A 424 3.32 -19.81 -19.31
N SER A 425 4.59 -20.14 -19.51
CA SER A 425 5.01 -21.28 -20.34
C SER A 425 4.50 -22.62 -19.80
N GLU A 426 4.53 -22.82 -18.48
CA GLU A 426 4.01 -24.02 -17.80
C GLU A 426 2.47 -24.09 -17.91
N LEU A 427 1.78 -22.95 -17.81
CA LEU A 427 0.32 -22.90 -18.00
C LEU A 427 -0.09 -23.26 -19.42
N ILE A 428 0.60 -22.74 -20.45
CA ILE A 428 0.32 -23.07 -21.85
C ILE A 428 0.64 -24.55 -22.12
N MET A 429 1.72 -25.07 -21.56
CA MET A 429 2.08 -26.50 -21.68
C MET A 429 0.95 -27.40 -21.14
N HIS A 430 0.44 -27.14 -19.93
CA HIS A 430 -0.67 -27.91 -19.37
C HIS A 430 -1.98 -27.71 -20.14
N LEU A 431 -2.23 -26.53 -20.71
CA LEU A 431 -3.37 -26.33 -21.61
C LEU A 431 -3.23 -27.15 -22.90
N ASN A 432 -2.02 -27.23 -23.49
CA ASN A 432 -1.75 -28.06 -24.67
C ASN A 432 -1.97 -29.56 -24.39
N GLU A 433 -1.63 -30.04 -23.19
CA GLU A 433 -1.89 -31.42 -22.74
C GLU A 433 -3.39 -31.72 -22.63
N LEU A 434 -4.18 -30.77 -22.10
CA LEU A 434 -5.62 -30.93 -21.92
C LEU A 434 -6.42 -30.68 -23.20
N TYR A 435 -5.86 -29.93 -24.15
CA TYR A 435 -6.53 -29.46 -25.37
C TYR A 435 -7.24 -30.57 -26.18
N PRO A 436 -6.66 -31.77 -26.39
CA PRO A 436 -7.33 -32.85 -27.13
C PRO A 436 -8.62 -33.36 -26.45
N HIS A 437 -8.70 -33.23 -25.13
CA HIS A 437 -9.85 -33.67 -24.33
C HIS A 437 -10.97 -32.64 -24.31
N PHE A 438 -10.69 -31.38 -24.66
CA PHE A 438 -11.66 -30.30 -24.67
C PHE A 438 -12.72 -30.47 -25.76
N ASP A 439 -13.94 -30.04 -25.45
CA ASP A 439 -14.93 -29.75 -26.48
C ASP A 439 -14.63 -28.43 -27.19
N GLN A 440 -15.42 -28.12 -28.22
CA GLN A 440 -15.22 -26.90 -29.03
C GLN A 440 -15.29 -25.62 -28.17
N TYR A 441 -16.15 -25.59 -27.15
CA TYR A 441 -16.32 -24.42 -26.30
C TYR A 441 -15.13 -24.23 -25.34
N GLN A 442 -14.67 -25.30 -24.69
CA GLN A 442 -13.47 -25.28 -23.85
C GLN A 442 -12.24 -24.84 -24.63
N LYS A 443 -12.13 -25.22 -25.90
CA LYS A 443 -11.05 -24.75 -26.80
C LYS A 443 -11.12 -23.25 -27.05
N LEU A 444 -12.32 -22.69 -27.26
CA LEU A 444 -12.49 -21.24 -27.39
C LEU A 444 -12.10 -20.51 -26.09
N ILE A 445 -12.53 -21.01 -24.93
CA ILE A 445 -12.17 -20.43 -23.62
C ILE A 445 -10.67 -20.55 -23.37
N ALA A 446 -10.03 -21.67 -23.70
CA ALA A 446 -8.59 -21.84 -23.57
C ALA A 446 -7.82 -20.79 -24.37
N ASN A 447 -8.22 -20.52 -25.61
CA ASN A 447 -7.62 -19.48 -26.44
C ASN A 447 -7.84 -18.06 -25.89
N PHE A 448 -9.04 -17.78 -25.35
CA PHE A 448 -9.32 -16.52 -24.65
C PHE A 448 -8.41 -16.35 -23.42
N VAL A 449 -8.31 -17.38 -22.58
CA VAL A 449 -7.44 -17.38 -21.38
C VAL A 449 -5.99 -17.12 -21.78
N ILE A 450 -5.47 -17.82 -22.79
CA ILE A 450 -4.08 -17.64 -23.24
C ILE A 450 -3.83 -16.22 -23.76
N MET A 451 -4.77 -15.64 -24.51
CA MET A 451 -4.66 -14.24 -24.94
C MET A 451 -4.54 -13.27 -23.76
N GLN A 452 -5.39 -13.44 -22.74
CA GLN A 452 -5.36 -12.62 -21.53
C GLN A 452 -4.03 -12.79 -20.77
N LEU A 453 -3.58 -14.03 -20.62
CA LEU A 453 -2.36 -14.35 -19.89
C LEU A 453 -1.10 -13.78 -20.57
N ILE A 454 -1.01 -13.81 -21.91
CA ILE A 454 0.09 -13.17 -22.65
C ILE A 454 0.15 -11.67 -22.36
N HIS A 455 -1.01 -11.01 -22.30
CA HIS A 455 -1.09 -9.60 -22.00
C HIS A 455 -0.70 -9.29 -20.54
N TYR A 456 -1.23 -10.06 -19.59
CA TYR A 456 -0.95 -9.88 -18.16
C TYR A 456 0.52 -10.15 -17.83
N ASP A 457 1.12 -11.17 -18.43
CA ASP A 457 2.53 -11.51 -18.23
C ASP A 457 3.45 -10.39 -18.73
N ALA A 458 3.16 -9.83 -19.91
CA ALA A 458 3.95 -8.73 -20.47
C ALA A 458 3.91 -7.44 -19.63
N ILE A 459 2.81 -7.19 -18.90
CA ILE A 459 2.70 -6.06 -17.94
C ILE A 459 3.41 -6.41 -16.62
N ASN A 460 3.31 -7.66 -16.18
CA ASN A 460 3.92 -8.13 -14.94
C ASN A 460 5.46 -8.15 -15.05
N SER A 461 6.00 -8.77 -16.10
CA SER A 461 7.42 -8.89 -16.42
C SER A 461 7.67 -8.37 -17.83
N ILE A 462 8.44 -7.28 -17.95
CA ILE A 462 8.84 -6.70 -19.24
C ILE A 462 9.66 -7.71 -20.08
N LYS A 463 10.28 -8.71 -19.44
CA LYS A 463 10.98 -9.81 -20.12
C LYS A 463 10.07 -11.05 -20.20
N PRO A 464 9.52 -11.38 -21.38
CA PRO A 464 8.73 -12.59 -21.58
C PRO A 464 9.63 -13.83 -21.55
N ASP A 465 9.09 -14.95 -21.07
CA ASP A 465 9.79 -16.24 -21.09
C ASP A 465 9.92 -16.77 -22.53
N PRO A 466 11.14 -17.07 -23.03
CA PRO A 466 11.35 -17.59 -24.39
C PRO A 466 10.62 -18.90 -24.67
N ASP A 467 10.36 -19.73 -23.64
CA ASP A 467 9.65 -21.00 -23.81
C ASP A 467 8.15 -20.80 -24.12
N THR A 468 7.59 -19.63 -23.80
CA THR A 468 6.22 -19.24 -24.17
C THR A 468 6.02 -19.28 -25.68
N ALA A 469 7.01 -18.86 -26.48
CA ALA A 469 6.89 -18.84 -27.93
C ALA A 469 6.80 -20.27 -28.52
N LYS A 470 7.57 -21.21 -27.96
CA LYS A 470 7.55 -22.62 -28.35
C LYS A 470 6.21 -23.25 -28.01
N GLN A 471 5.73 -23.06 -26.78
CA GLN A 471 4.45 -23.62 -26.33
C GLN A 471 3.26 -23.04 -27.10
N LEU A 472 3.28 -21.75 -27.46
CA LEU A 472 2.25 -21.14 -28.28
C LEU A 472 2.23 -21.74 -29.71
N THR A 473 3.40 -22.11 -30.25
CA THR A 473 3.48 -22.72 -31.58
C THR A 473 2.76 -24.07 -31.61
N VAL A 474 2.92 -24.88 -30.56
CA VAL A 474 2.20 -26.15 -30.40
C VAL A 474 0.68 -25.93 -30.38
N LEU A 475 0.20 -24.94 -29.62
CA LEU A 475 -1.22 -24.60 -29.57
C LEU A 475 -1.75 -24.18 -30.95
N THR A 476 -0.99 -23.34 -31.69
CA THR A 476 -1.43 -22.89 -33.00
C THR A 476 -1.61 -24.04 -34.00
N GLN A 477 -0.76 -25.07 -33.91
CA GLN A 477 -0.91 -26.28 -34.70
C GLN A 477 -2.18 -27.06 -34.31
N GLN A 478 -2.45 -27.20 -33.00
CA GLN A 478 -3.68 -27.85 -32.52
C GLN A 478 -4.94 -27.09 -32.94
N ASN A 479 -4.93 -25.76 -32.93
CA ASN A 479 -6.04 -24.93 -33.38
C ASN A 479 -6.37 -25.15 -34.87
N ASN A 480 -5.35 -25.33 -35.72
CA ASN A 480 -5.51 -25.50 -37.16
C ASN A 480 -6.06 -26.87 -37.58
N ASP A 481 -6.03 -27.88 -36.70
CA ASP A 481 -6.56 -29.21 -37.00
C ASP A 481 -8.07 -29.11 -37.31
N GLU A 482 -8.50 -29.61 -38.48
CA GLU A 482 -9.91 -29.60 -38.90
C GLU A 482 -10.77 -30.60 -38.14
N VAL A 483 -10.18 -31.70 -37.66
CA VAL A 483 -10.90 -32.82 -37.03
C VAL A 483 -10.93 -32.64 -35.51
N ASN A 484 -9.78 -32.37 -34.90
CA ASN A 484 -9.65 -32.25 -33.45
C ASN A 484 -9.43 -30.81 -32.97
N GLY A 485 -9.30 -29.83 -33.87
CA GLY A 485 -9.06 -28.43 -33.52
C GLY A 485 -10.29 -27.56 -33.73
N LEU A 486 -10.06 -26.34 -34.22
CA LEU A 486 -11.08 -25.35 -34.55
C LEU A 486 -11.11 -25.04 -36.07
N GLY A 487 -10.30 -25.74 -36.88
CA GLY A 487 -10.23 -25.55 -38.33
C GLY A 487 -9.97 -24.09 -38.74
N THR A 488 -10.81 -23.55 -39.63
CA THR A 488 -10.71 -22.17 -40.13
C THR A 488 -10.82 -21.12 -39.01
N LEU A 489 -11.73 -21.32 -38.05
CA LEU A 489 -11.85 -20.46 -36.87
C LEU A 489 -10.55 -20.48 -36.04
N GLY A 490 -9.90 -21.64 -35.97
CA GLY A 490 -8.58 -21.78 -35.34
C GLY A 490 -7.51 -20.93 -36.02
N THR A 491 -7.50 -20.87 -37.36
CA THR A 491 -6.57 -20.00 -38.10
C THR A 491 -6.79 -18.51 -37.81
N ASP A 492 -8.05 -18.10 -37.65
CA ASP A 492 -8.39 -16.71 -37.34
C ASP A 492 -7.99 -16.35 -35.90
N ILE A 493 -8.24 -17.25 -34.95
CA ILE A 493 -7.79 -17.13 -33.56
C ILE A 493 -6.27 -17.04 -33.48
N ASN A 494 -5.56 -17.90 -34.21
CA ASN A 494 -4.10 -17.92 -34.25
C ASN A 494 -3.52 -16.57 -34.73
N ARG A 495 -4.16 -15.92 -35.70
CA ARG A 495 -3.75 -14.59 -36.17
C ARG A 495 -3.75 -13.57 -35.03
N HIS A 496 -4.81 -13.55 -34.21
CA HIS A 496 -4.92 -12.62 -33.09
C HIS A 496 -3.94 -12.96 -31.95
N LEU A 497 -3.75 -14.24 -31.63
CA LEU A 497 -2.79 -14.69 -30.62
C LEU A 497 -1.35 -14.33 -31.00
N LEU A 498 -0.96 -14.58 -32.25
CA LEU A 498 0.37 -14.24 -32.75
C LEU A 498 0.57 -12.73 -32.80
N LYS A 499 -0.45 -11.95 -33.19
CA LYS A 499 -0.37 -10.48 -33.18
C LYS A 499 -0.25 -9.93 -31.75
N THR A 500 -0.99 -10.48 -30.80
CA THR A 500 -0.89 -10.12 -29.38
C THR A 500 0.52 -10.37 -28.84
N ARG A 501 1.09 -11.56 -29.13
CA ARG A 501 2.47 -11.88 -28.74
C ARG A 501 3.48 -10.93 -29.40
N GLU A 502 3.32 -10.63 -30.68
CA GLU A 502 4.19 -9.70 -31.41
C GLU A 502 4.20 -8.34 -30.71
N LEU A 503 3.03 -7.77 -30.43
CA LEU A 503 2.87 -6.49 -29.73
C LEU A 503 3.49 -6.52 -28.32
N CYS A 504 3.26 -7.57 -27.54
CA CYS A 504 3.89 -7.73 -26.22
C CYS A 504 5.42 -7.85 -26.31
N SER A 505 5.96 -8.49 -27.35
CA SER A 505 7.40 -8.63 -27.53
C SER A 505 8.11 -7.31 -27.88
N VAL A 506 7.35 -6.28 -28.28
CA VAL A 506 7.90 -4.93 -28.56
C VAL A 506 8.53 -4.32 -27.30
N TYR A 507 8.00 -4.61 -26.11
CA TYR A 507 8.56 -4.09 -24.85
C TYR A 507 10.01 -4.51 -24.62
N GLU A 508 10.38 -5.71 -25.07
CA GLU A 508 11.73 -6.25 -24.96
C GLU A 508 12.57 -5.92 -26.21
N LYS A 509 11.99 -6.07 -27.41
CA LYS A 509 12.75 -6.04 -28.66
C LYS A 509 12.95 -4.64 -29.24
N HIS A 510 12.08 -3.68 -28.89
CA HIS A 510 12.17 -2.34 -29.46
C HIS A 510 13.31 -1.56 -28.80
N PRO A 511 14.31 -1.07 -29.56
CA PRO A 511 15.48 -0.39 -29.00
C PRO A 511 15.13 0.76 -28.06
N LEU A 512 14.18 1.63 -28.44
CA LEU A 512 13.74 2.75 -27.59
C LEU A 512 13.26 2.32 -26.20
N LEU A 513 12.31 1.37 -26.12
CA LEU A 513 11.71 0.94 -24.85
C LEU A 513 12.72 0.19 -23.99
N ARG A 514 13.47 -0.74 -24.60
CA ARG A 514 14.47 -1.55 -23.91
C ARG A 514 15.60 -0.67 -23.37
N ASN A 515 16.16 0.20 -24.19
CA ASN A 515 17.27 1.07 -23.80
C ASN A 515 16.83 2.05 -22.71
N TYR A 516 15.62 2.61 -22.82
CA TYR A 516 15.05 3.48 -21.78
C TYR A 516 14.93 2.73 -20.44
N TYR A 517 14.39 1.50 -20.46
CA TYR A 517 14.27 0.65 -19.27
C TYR A 517 15.64 0.36 -18.64
N LEU A 518 16.63 -0.07 -19.43
CA LEU A 518 17.99 -0.35 -18.95
C LEU A 518 18.67 0.89 -18.36
N LEU A 519 18.50 2.06 -18.99
CA LEU A 519 19.03 3.32 -18.47
C LEU A 519 18.36 3.73 -17.16
N ASN A 520 17.04 3.57 -17.04
CA ASN A 520 16.28 3.84 -15.81
C ASN A 520 16.75 2.91 -14.66
N GLN A 521 17.03 1.64 -14.95
CA GLN A 521 17.59 0.71 -13.97
C GLN A 521 19.02 1.04 -13.57
N ALA A 522 19.87 1.47 -14.51
CA ALA A 522 21.26 1.80 -14.26
C ALA A 522 21.43 2.96 -13.25
N LEU A 523 20.50 3.92 -13.26
CA LEU A 523 20.50 5.06 -12.32
C LEU A 523 20.22 4.67 -10.87
N ASN A 524 19.51 3.56 -10.66
CA ASN A 524 19.11 3.07 -9.34
C ASN A 524 20.08 2.05 -8.76
N GLN A 525 21.26 1.87 -9.37
CA GLN A 525 22.32 1.01 -8.86
C GLN A 525 22.96 1.60 -7.60
N PRO A 526 23.34 0.78 -6.60
CA PRO A 526 23.93 1.25 -5.33
C PRO A 526 25.16 2.15 -5.51
N THR A 527 25.96 1.89 -6.54
CA THR A 527 27.16 2.66 -6.89
C THR A 527 26.84 4.11 -7.27
N ALA A 528 25.72 4.34 -7.95
CA ALA A 528 25.27 5.69 -8.33
C ALA A 528 24.63 6.41 -7.13
N LEU A 529 23.81 5.69 -6.34
CA LEU A 529 23.07 6.25 -5.21
C LEU A 529 23.97 6.70 -4.05
N ASN A 530 25.02 5.94 -3.72
CA ASN A 530 25.93 6.28 -2.63
C ASN A 530 26.76 7.56 -2.87
N MET A 531 26.82 8.04 -4.11
CA MET A 531 27.51 9.28 -4.47
C MET A 531 26.60 10.52 -4.33
N LEU A 532 25.30 10.32 -4.13
CA LEU A 532 24.32 11.39 -3.98
C LEU A 532 24.35 11.98 -2.56
N ARG A 533 23.68 13.12 -2.40
CA ARG A 533 23.50 13.79 -1.11
C ARG A 533 22.84 12.84 -0.10
N SER A 534 23.25 12.90 1.16
CA SER A 534 22.64 12.10 2.22
C SER A 534 21.19 12.52 2.47
N PHE A 535 20.27 11.56 2.48
CA PHE A 535 18.87 11.79 2.86
C PHE A 535 18.74 12.31 4.30
N ASP A 536 19.54 11.78 5.23
CA ASP A 536 19.52 12.21 6.62
C ASP A 536 19.90 13.70 6.79
N GLN A 537 20.90 14.15 6.02
CA GLN A 537 21.30 15.56 5.98
C GLN A 537 20.20 16.46 5.39
N LEU A 538 19.49 15.99 4.36
CA LEU A 538 18.36 16.72 3.78
C LEU A 538 17.25 16.94 4.82
N VAL A 539 16.91 15.91 5.59
CA VAL A 539 15.90 16.00 6.65
C VAL A 539 16.37 16.93 7.77
N ASP A 540 17.64 16.85 8.18
CA ASP A 540 18.21 17.74 9.20
C ASP A 540 18.18 19.22 8.76
N GLU A 541 18.48 19.51 7.50
CA GLU A 541 18.39 20.86 6.95
C GLU A 541 16.93 21.37 6.91
N ALA A 542 15.99 20.52 6.53
CA ALA A 542 14.56 20.85 6.55
C ALA A 542 14.05 21.16 7.97
N LEU A 543 14.57 20.44 8.99
CA LEU A 543 14.23 20.65 10.40
C LEU A 543 14.91 21.90 10.99
N ALA A 544 16.08 22.30 10.47
CA ALA A 544 16.78 23.51 10.87
C ALA A 544 16.18 24.79 10.28
N LYS A 545 15.55 24.69 9.09
CA LYS A 545 14.90 25.81 8.41
C LYS A 545 13.48 26.06 8.95
N THR A 546 13.04 27.31 8.83
CA THR A 546 11.65 27.73 9.12
C THR A 546 10.72 27.39 7.95
N ARG A 547 9.42 27.20 8.22
CA ARG A 547 8.37 26.89 7.23
C ARG A 547 8.44 27.69 5.92
N SER A 548 8.74 28.98 5.95
CA SER A 548 8.79 29.82 4.73
C SER A 548 10.02 29.62 3.85
N LYS A 549 11.04 28.90 4.31
CA LYS A 549 12.35 28.78 3.64
C LYS A 549 12.70 27.35 3.22
N ARG A 550 11.80 26.38 3.46
CA ARG A 550 12.08 24.94 3.29
C ARG A 550 11.24 24.24 2.23
N GLU A 551 10.59 25.00 1.36
CA GLU A 551 9.69 24.45 0.33
C GLU A 551 10.44 23.48 -0.60
N GLU A 552 11.67 23.83 -1.00
CA GLU A 552 12.51 22.97 -1.83
C GLU A 552 12.84 21.63 -1.14
N GLU A 553 13.24 21.65 0.13
CA GLU A 553 13.51 20.42 0.87
C GLU A 553 12.27 19.55 1.05
N VAL A 554 11.11 20.16 1.32
CA VAL A 554 9.83 19.43 1.45
C VAL A 554 9.49 18.73 0.14
N GLN A 555 9.59 19.43 -0.99
CA GLN A 555 9.30 18.85 -2.29
C GLN A 555 10.28 17.73 -2.63
N LEU A 556 11.56 17.89 -2.32
CA LEU A 556 12.57 16.84 -2.52
C LEU A 556 12.29 15.62 -1.64
N ILE A 557 12.01 15.79 -0.34
CA ILE A 557 11.68 14.66 0.55
C ILE A 557 10.43 13.92 0.05
N ALA A 558 9.37 14.65 -0.31
CA ALA A 558 8.15 14.04 -0.87
C ALA A 558 8.42 13.31 -2.19
N HIS A 559 9.29 13.86 -3.04
CA HIS A 559 9.74 13.20 -4.26
C HIS A 559 10.47 11.89 -3.98
N GLU A 560 11.46 11.86 -3.08
CA GLU A 560 12.19 10.63 -2.73
C GLU A 560 11.26 9.53 -2.20
N LEU A 561 10.31 9.90 -1.34
CA LEU A 561 9.28 8.99 -0.83
C LEU A 561 8.41 8.42 -1.97
N ARG A 562 7.92 9.29 -2.86
CA ARG A 562 7.11 8.88 -4.02
C ARG A 562 7.89 7.94 -4.94
N MET A 563 9.15 8.25 -5.23
CA MET A 563 10.02 7.42 -6.07
C MET A 563 10.25 6.02 -5.48
N LEU A 564 10.29 5.90 -4.15
CA LEU A 564 10.35 4.59 -3.49
C LEU A 564 9.09 3.77 -3.75
N THR A 565 7.91 4.39 -3.73
CA THR A 565 6.64 3.73 -4.06
C THR A 565 6.58 3.32 -5.53
N PHE A 566 7.03 4.19 -6.45
CA PHE A 566 7.17 3.84 -7.88
C PHE A 566 8.10 2.64 -8.07
N PHE A 567 9.28 2.69 -7.47
CA PHE A 567 10.27 1.63 -7.55
C PHE A 567 9.69 0.30 -7.06
N PHE A 568 8.93 0.29 -5.98
CA PHE A 568 8.26 -0.91 -5.49
C PHE A 568 7.25 -1.47 -6.52
N TYR A 569 6.30 -0.66 -6.98
CA TYR A 569 5.24 -1.14 -7.87
C TYR A 569 5.75 -1.53 -9.27
N GLN A 570 6.84 -0.94 -9.76
CA GLN A 570 7.50 -1.36 -11.00
C GLN A 570 8.11 -2.78 -10.88
N ASN A 571 8.73 -3.08 -9.73
CA ASN A 571 9.53 -4.31 -9.55
C ASN A 571 8.78 -5.47 -8.89
N VAL A 572 7.71 -5.21 -8.12
CA VAL A 572 6.95 -6.27 -7.45
C VAL A 572 6.25 -7.17 -8.48
N SER A 573 6.40 -8.49 -8.33
CA SER A 573 5.72 -9.48 -9.17
C SER A 573 4.39 -9.92 -8.55
N ILE A 574 3.39 -10.20 -9.38
CA ILE A 574 2.14 -10.83 -8.91
C ILE A 574 2.39 -12.16 -8.19
N ALA A 575 3.49 -12.87 -8.51
CA ALA A 575 3.84 -14.14 -7.88
C ALA A 575 4.24 -13.99 -6.40
N GLU A 576 4.72 -12.81 -5.98
CA GLU A 576 5.01 -12.53 -4.57
C GLU A 576 3.74 -12.50 -3.73
N PHE A 577 2.58 -12.28 -4.35
CA PHE A 577 1.30 -12.25 -3.67
C PHE A 577 0.66 -13.63 -3.51
N TYR A 578 1.13 -14.63 -4.27
CA TYR A 578 0.58 -15.97 -4.24
C TYR A 578 0.71 -16.60 -2.85
N ASN A 579 -0.39 -17.17 -2.36
CA ASN A 579 -0.42 -17.95 -1.10
C ASN A 579 0.32 -17.26 0.09
N LYS A 580 0.13 -15.95 0.25
CA LYS A 580 0.73 -15.14 1.34
C LYS A 580 2.23 -15.37 1.47
N ASN A 581 2.96 -15.44 0.35
CA ASN A 581 4.40 -15.73 0.35
C ASN A 581 5.19 -14.78 1.26
N TRP A 582 4.72 -13.56 1.51
CA TRP A 582 5.32 -12.60 2.46
C TRP A 582 5.22 -13.01 3.95
N GLU A 583 4.33 -13.92 4.34
CA GLU A 583 4.21 -14.42 5.72
C GLU A 583 5.06 -15.67 5.98
N LYS A 584 5.50 -16.34 4.92
CA LYS A 584 6.28 -17.58 5.03
C LYS A 584 7.71 -17.24 5.42
N ALA A 585 8.21 -17.90 6.45
CA ALA A 585 9.64 -17.91 6.73
C ALA A 585 10.30 -18.95 5.82
N ASP A 586 11.45 -18.60 5.25
CA ASP A 586 12.25 -19.56 4.51
C ASP A 586 12.79 -20.59 5.49
N ILE A 587 12.49 -21.87 5.21
CA ILE A 587 12.99 -22.98 6.01
C ILE A 587 14.31 -23.40 5.38
N CYS A 588 15.40 -23.36 6.16
CA CYS A 588 16.68 -23.91 5.74
C CYS A 588 16.49 -25.36 5.28
N SER A 589 16.85 -25.67 4.03
CA SER A 589 16.74 -27.01 3.45
C SER A 589 17.57 -28.08 4.18
N GLN A 590 18.48 -27.67 5.08
CA GLN A 590 19.34 -28.54 5.88
C GLN A 590 18.88 -28.65 7.35
N SER A 591 17.73 -28.07 7.74
CA SER A 591 17.23 -28.10 9.14
C SER A 591 16.80 -29.49 9.63
N GLY A 592 16.79 -30.50 8.77
CA GLY A 592 16.50 -31.90 9.12
C GLY A 592 17.72 -32.72 9.56
N GLU A 593 18.94 -32.21 9.37
CA GLU A 593 20.17 -32.90 9.77
C GLU A 593 20.58 -32.48 11.19
N LYS A 594 20.81 -33.47 12.07
CA LYS A 594 20.98 -33.26 13.52
C LYS A 594 22.21 -32.42 13.93
N ASP A 595 23.13 -32.12 13.01
CA ASP A 595 24.39 -31.42 13.30
C ASP A 595 24.62 -30.16 12.42
N HIS A 596 23.60 -29.66 11.71
CA HIS A 596 23.77 -28.45 10.90
C HIS A 596 23.83 -27.17 11.77
N VAL A 597 25.03 -26.59 11.88
CA VAL A 597 25.23 -25.24 12.43
C VAL A 597 25.10 -24.22 11.30
N CYS A 598 24.04 -23.43 11.37
CA CYS A 598 23.74 -22.37 10.41
C CYS A 598 24.78 -21.23 10.51
N ASP A 599 25.49 -20.93 9.41
CA ASP A 599 26.28 -19.69 9.25
C ASP A 599 25.36 -18.44 9.38
N VAL A 600 25.93 -17.25 9.59
CA VAL A 600 25.25 -15.94 9.53
C VAL A 600 24.53 -15.72 8.18
N ASN A 601 24.95 -16.43 7.13
CA ASN A 601 24.26 -16.47 5.83
C ASN A 601 23.20 -17.57 5.71
N CYS A 602 23.05 -18.44 6.72
CA CYS A 602 22.10 -19.54 6.72
C CYS A 602 20.75 -19.08 7.30
N VAL A 603 19.71 -19.27 6.50
CA VAL A 603 18.37 -18.72 6.69
C VAL A 603 17.66 -19.40 7.86
N THR A 604 17.93 -18.94 9.08
CA THR A 604 17.24 -19.38 10.29
C THR A 604 16.49 -18.27 11.03
N VAL A 605 16.56 -17.01 10.55
CA VAL A 605 15.77 -15.88 11.12
C VAL A 605 15.28 -14.89 10.04
N GLY A 606 15.46 -15.19 8.74
CA GLY A 606 15.34 -14.20 7.66
C GLY A 606 14.00 -14.21 6.94
N LYS A 607 13.41 -13.02 6.79
CA LYS A 607 12.37 -12.60 5.84
C LYS A 607 12.26 -13.46 4.56
N SER A 608 11.02 -13.75 4.11
CA SER A 608 10.68 -14.52 2.90
C SER A 608 11.47 -14.12 1.65
N THR A 609 12.16 -15.06 1.00
CA THR A 609 12.75 -14.87 -0.34
C THR A 609 11.70 -14.97 -1.46
N LEU A 610 10.56 -15.61 -1.20
CA LEU A 610 9.45 -15.76 -2.16
C LEU A 610 8.70 -14.45 -2.43
N ALA A 611 8.81 -13.47 -1.52
CA ALA A 611 8.14 -12.16 -1.62
C ALA A 611 9.07 -11.02 -1.19
N ARG A 612 10.27 -11.00 -1.79
CA ARG A 612 11.36 -10.07 -1.43
C ARG A 612 10.92 -8.60 -1.43
N HIS A 613 10.25 -8.13 -2.48
CA HIS A 613 9.89 -6.72 -2.61
C HIS A 613 8.79 -6.33 -1.63
N ILE A 614 7.79 -7.20 -1.42
CA ILE A 614 6.70 -6.96 -0.44
C ILE A 614 7.28 -6.82 0.98
N VAL A 615 8.21 -7.70 1.34
CA VAL A 615 8.82 -7.69 2.68
C VAL A 615 9.76 -6.51 2.84
N GLU A 616 10.57 -6.19 1.84
CA GLU A 616 11.46 -5.02 1.84
C GLU A 616 10.65 -3.71 1.96
N PHE A 617 9.58 -3.55 1.19
CA PHE A 617 8.75 -2.33 1.24
C PHE A 617 7.99 -2.20 2.56
N THR A 618 7.50 -3.31 3.13
CA THR A 618 6.89 -3.31 4.47
C THR A 618 7.91 -2.96 5.56
N ASP A 619 9.14 -3.46 5.45
CA ASP A 619 10.22 -3.11 6.37
C ASP A 619 10.60 -1.63 6.27
N ASN A 620 10.67 -1.09 5.05
CA ASN A 620 10.92 0.32 4.78
C ASN A 620 9.84 1.22 5.40
N PHE A 621 8.56 0.81 5.33
CA PHE A 621 7.46 1.50 6.02
C PHE A 621 7.73 1.64 7.52
N ASN A 622 8.10 0.53 8.19
CA ASN A 622 8.37 0.51 9.62
C ASN A 622 9.62 1.32 9.99
N LYS A 623 10.69 1.18 9.19
CA LYS A 623 11.93 1.97 9.32
C LYS A 623 11.68 3.46 9.22
N LEU A 624 10.89 3.90 8.24
CA LEU A 624 10.54 5.31 8.06
C LEU A 624 9.73 5.85 9.23
N SER A 625 8.72 5.10 9.69
CA SER A 625 7.94 5.49 10.87
C SER A 625 8.83 5.61 12.11
N ASN A 626 9.75 4.67 12.34
CA ASN A 626 10.70 4.72 13.45
C ASN A 626 11.67 5.90 13.30
N TYR A 627 12.25 6.10 12.12
CA TYR A 627 13.19 7.16 11.80
C TYR A 627 12.63 8.55 12.09
N PHE A 628 11.44 8.86 11.57
CA PHE A 628 10.83 10.17 11.81
C PHE A 628 10.44 10.34 13.28
N VAL A 629 9.88 9.33 13.96
CA VAL A 629 9.61 9.42 15.41
C VAL A 629 10.89 9.74 16.19
N VAL A 630 11.99 9.05 15.90
CA VAL A 630 13.30 9.29 16.52
C VAL A 630 13.80 10.71 16.23
N LYS A 631 13.70 11.19 14.98
CA LYS A 631 14.06 12.57 14.62
C LYS A 631 13.21 13.59 15.39
N LEU A 632 11.89 13.42 15.47
CA LEU A 632 11.02 14.33 16.23
C LEU A 632 11.37 14.34 17.73
N LEU A 633 11.62 13.16 18.31
CA LEU A 633 12.08 13.00 19.69
C LEU A 633 13.51 13.51 19.93
N ALA A 634 14.31 13.75 18.89
CA ALA A 634 15.63 14.36 19.02
C ALA A 634 15.56 15.91 19.01
N GLN A 635 14.53 16.51 18.41
CA GLN A 635 14.42 17.97 18.21
C GLN A 635 14.13 18.74 19.50
N PRO A 636 14.78 19.87 19.80
CA PRO A 636 14.55 20.61 21.04
C PRO A 636 13.07 21.03 21.19
N PRO A 637 12.55 21.22 22.43
CA PRO A 637 11.12 21.46 22.65
C PRO A 637 10.59 22.71 21.93
N LYS A 638 11.44 23.72 21.71
CA LYS A 638 11.09 24.92 20.94
C LYS A 638 10.90 24.65 19.45
N ASN A 639 11.55 23.62 18.89
CA ASN A 639 11.48 23.26 17.47
C ASN A 639 10.41 22.20 17.18
N LEU A 640 9.78 21.62 18.20
CA LEU A 640 8.81 20.53 18.05
C LEU A 640 7.64 20.93 17.13
N LYS A 641 7.11 22.14 17.30
CA LYS A 641 6.09 22.71 16.40
C LYS A 641 6.54 22.73 14.94
N ASN A 642 7.75 23.22 14.68
CA ASN A 642 8.31 23.32 13.33
C ASN A 642 8.51 21.93 12.69
N SER A 643 8.89 20.92 13.49
CA SER A 643 9.02 19.53 13.07
C SER A 643 7.69 18.87 12.73
N LEU A 644 6.63 19.15 13.50
CA LEU A 644 5.28 18.65 13.20
C LEU A 644 4.71 19.29 11.94
N GLN A 645 4.94 20.60 11.77
CA GLN A 645 4.57 21.31 10.54
C GLN A 645 5.31 20.74 9.33
N LEU A 646 6.55 20.26 9.49
CA LEU A 646 7.30 19.62 8.40
C LEU A 646 6.57 18.38 7.87
N LEU A 647 6.07 17.52 8.78
CA LEU A 647 5.33 16.32 8.39
C LEU A 647 4.03 16.67 7.65
N ILE A 648 3.34 17.74 8.06
CA ILE A 648 2.13 18.22 7.37
C ILE A 648 2.49 18.73 5.97
N GLU A 649 3.56 19.51 5.84
CA GLU A 649 4.04 20.03 4.55
C GLU A 649 4.46 18.88 3.60
N ILE A 650 5.13 17.85 4.11
CA ILE A 650 5.46 16.65 3.34
C ILE A 650 4.17 15.92 2.92
N ALA A 651 3.19 15.74 3.82
CA ALA A 651 1.92 15.11 3.47
C ALA A 651 1.15 15.86 2.37
N GLN A 652 1.16 17.19 2.42
CA GLN A 652 0.58 18.05 1.36
C GLN A 652 1.28 17.85 0.02
N ALA A 653 2.62 17.74 0.03
CA ALA A 653 3.41 17.51 -1.18
C ALA A 653 3.26 16.08 -1.72
N LEU A 654 2.98 15.09 -0.85
CA LEU A 654 2.74 13.70 -1.24
C LEU A 654 1.36 13.48 -1.86
N CYS A 655 0.31 14.12 -1.32
CA CYS A 655 -1.08 13.86 -1.70
C CYS A 655 -1.85 15.13 -2.13
N PRO A 656 -1.44 15.83 -3.22
CA PRO A 656 -2.22 16.93 -3.78
C PRO A 656 -3.35 16.39 -4.67
N LEU A 657 -4.57 16.31 -4.16
CA LEU A 657 -5.66 15.60 -4.84
C LEU A 657 -6.13 16.25 -6.17
N ASN A 658 -6.12 17.58 -6.31
CA ASN A 658 -6.60 18.23 -7.55
C ASN A 658 -5.53 18.41 -8.65
N ASN A 659 -4.24 18.18 -8.34
CA ASN A 659 -3.16 18.25 -9.32
C ASN A 659 -2.62 16.83 -9.50
N GLU A 660 -3.12 16.10 -10.51
CA GLU A 660 -2.80 14.69 -10.75
C GLU A 660 -1.31 14.46 -11.04
N HIS A 661 -0.51 14.39 -9.97
CA HIS A 661 0.91 14.03 -9.97
C HIS A 661 1.12 12.91 -8.94
N TYR A 662 0.55 11.75 -9.24
CA TYR A 662 0.72 10.51 -8.48
C TYR A 662 0.64 10.67 -6.94
N PRO A 663 -0.56 10.93 -6.39
CA PRO A 663 -0.74 11.03 -4.94
C PRO A 663 -0.26 9.77 -4.23
N ASP A 664 0.65 9.90 -3.26
CA ASP A 664 1.22 8.75 -2.53
C ASP A 664 0.52 8.54 -1.19
N ILE A 665 -0.42 7.59 -1.17
CA ILE A 665 -1.16 7.25 0.05
C ILE A 665 -0.35 6.34 0.97
N ASN A 666 0.61 5.58 0.44
CA ASN A 666 1.44 4.69 1.23
C ASN A 666 2.28 5.48 2.25
N HIS A 667 2.96 6.53 1.80
CA HIS A 667 3.72 7.41 2.69
C HIS A 667 2.85 8.41 3.46
N LEU A 668 1.64 8.73 2.98
CA LEU A 668 0.64 9.44 3.79
C LEU A 668 0.25 8.62 5.03
N MET A 669 0.12 7.29 4.90
CA MET A 669 -0.14 6.38 6.01
C MET A 669 1.05 6.32 6.99
N VAL A 670 2.31 6.41 6.51
CA VAL A 670 3.50 6.55 7.38
C VAL A 670 3.41 7.84 8.21
N ILE A 671 3.04 8.95 7.59
CA ILE A 671 2.90 10.22 8.31
C ILE A 671 1.78 10.13 9.36
N ASN A 672 0.65 9.52 9.02
CA ASN A 672 -0.42 9.29 9.98
C ASN A 672 -0.01 8.36 11.13
N SER A 673 0.81 7.32 10.87
CA SER A 673 1.32 6.45 11.95
C SER A 673 2.24 7.19 12.92
N ILE A 674 2.98 8.20 12.44
CA ILE A 674 3.83 9.05 13.28
C ILE A 674 2.97 9.97 14.16
N PHE A 675 1.91 10.58 13.64
CA PHE A 675 1.00 11.42 14.44
C PHE A 675 0.26 10.63 15.53
N ASN A 676 -0.12 9.38 15.21
CA ASN A 676 -0.82 8.49 16.14
C ASN A 676 0.12 7.73 17.09
N ASN A 677 1.44 7.97 17.00
CA ASN A 677 2.40 7.32 17.87
C ASN A 677 2.22 7.80 19.33
N LEU A 678 2.17 6.85 20.28
CA LEU A 678 1.98 7.11 21.72
C LEU A 678 3.07 8.02 22.30
N ASP A 679 4.30 7.88 21.82
CA ASP A 679 5.44 8.64 22.32
C ASP A 679 5.46 10.10 21.87
N ILE A 680 4.86 10.40 20.72
CA ILE A 680 4.70 11.76 20.21
C ILE A 680 3.46 12.43 20.82
N SER A 681 2.32 11.73 20.80
CA SER A 681 1.03 12.24 21.32
C SER A 681 1.10 12.61 22.80
N ARG A 682 1.95 11.95 23.60
CA ARG A 682 2.18 12.35 24.99
C ARG A 682 2.87 13.71 25.12
N LEU A 683 3.83 14.00 24.24
CA LEU A 683 4.65 15.21 24.33
C LEU A 683 3.86 16.44 23.89
N VAL A 684 3.05 16.29 22.85
CA VAL A 684 2.40 17.37 22.10
C VAL A 684 0.92 17.44 22.46
N ASN A 685 0.44 18.63 22.81
CA ASN A 685 -0.99 18.90 22.71
C ASN A 685 -1.25 19.58 21.36
N PHE A 686 -1.72 18.80 20.39
CA PHE A 686 -1.86 19.24 18.99
C PHE A 686 -2.73 20.49 18.86
N ASP A 687 -3.83 20.58 19.63
CA ASP A 687 -4.74 21.73 19.61
C ASP A 687 -4.10 23.04 20.11
N LYS A 688 -3.09 22.94 20.97
CA LYS A 688 -2.38 24.11 21.53
C LYS A 688 -1.13 24.49 20.74
N GLU A 689 -0.42 23.51 20.18
CA GLU A 689 0.87 23.73 19.54
C GLU A 689 0.76 24.07 18.05
N LEU A 690 -0.17 23.42 17.34
CA LEU A 690 -0.42 23.65 15.92
C LEU A 690 -1.44 24.77 15.69
N THR A 691 -1.42 25.37 14.50
CA THR A 691 -2.44 26.34 14.11
C THR A 691 -3.76 25.63 13.80
N ALA A 692 -4.90 26.34 13.81
CA ALA A 692 -6.19 25.76 13.44
C ALA A 692 -6.17 25.16 12.02
N GLU A 693 -5.47 25.81 11.09
CA GLU A 693 -5.27 25.33 9.73
C GLU A 693 -4.42 24.05 9.69
N ASP A 694 -3.31 24.01 10.42
CA ASP A 694 -2.45 22.81 10.50
C ASP A 694 -3.19 21.61 11.14
N ASN A 695 -4.03 21.87 12.15
CA ASN A 695 -4.88 20.83 12.75
C ASN A 695 -5.95 20.34 11.75
N ALA A 696 -6.52 21.22 10.93
CA ALA A 696 -7.44 20.81 9.88
C ALA A 696 -6.76 19.91 8.84
N TYR A 697 -5.53 20.24 8.40
CA TYR A 697 -4.73 19.36 7.55
C TYR A 697 -4.48 17.99 8.19
N ARG A 698 -4.11 17.96 9.48
CA ARG A 698 -3.91 16.70 10.22
C ARG A 698 -5.18 15.85 10.22
N MET A 699 -6.34 16.47 10.46
CA MET A 699 -7.64 15.77 10.44
C MET A 699 -7.99 15.23 9.05
N GLU A 700 -7.68 15.97 7.98
CA GLU A 700 -7.87 15.45 6.61
C GLU A 700 -6.97 14.25 6.31
N ILE A 701 -5.69 14.30 6.73
CA ILE A 701 -4.76 13.16 6.62
C ILE A 701 -5.32 11.94 7.35
N GLU A 702 -5.82 12.12 8.57
CA GLU A 702 -6.44 11.08 9.39
C GLU A 702 -7.71 10.53 8.72
N THR A 703 -8.52 11.40 8.11
CA THR A 703 -9.75 11.01 7.40
C THR A 703 -9.45 10.16 6.16
N ILE A 704 -8.49 10.57 5.33
CA ILE A 704 -8.08 9.83 4.13
C ILE A 704 -7.49 8.48 4.51
N THR A 705 -6.67 8.44 5.56
CA THR A 705 -5.98 7.23 6.01
C THR A 705 -6.75 6.42 7.04
N SER A 706 -8.00 6.77 7.32
CA SER A 706 -8.82 6.10 8.33
C SER A 706 -9.04 4.64 7.98
N ARG A 707 -8.99 3.79 9.02
CA ARG A 707 -9.30 2.36 8.95
C ARG A 707 -10.80 2.08 8.98
N ASP A 708 -11.62 3.11 9.19
CA ASP A 708 -13.07 3.00 9.34
C ASP A 708 -13.73 2.38 8.12
N LYS A 709 -14.70 1.50 8.39
CA LYS A 709 -15.46 0.77 7.35
C LYS A 709 -14.56 0.15 6.28
N ASN A 710 -13.44 -0.45 6.70
CA ASN A 710 -12.43 -1.06 5.84
C ASN A 710 -11.79 -0.09 4.82
N TYR A 711 -11.25 1.02 5.32
CA TYR A 711 -10.57 2.04 4.52
C TYR A 711 -11.48 2.69 3.46
N ARG A 712 -12.74 2.97 3.79
CA ARG A 712 -13.74 3.46 2.83
C ARG A 712 -13.27 4.71 2.07
N VAL A 713 -12.73 5.71 2.77
CA VAL A 713 -12.28 6.97 2.16
C VAL A 713 -11.08 6.72 1.25
N MET A 714 -10.06 6.00 1.74
CA MET A 714 -8.89 5.63 0.96
C MET A 714 -9.24 4.90 -0.34
N ARG A 715 -10.15 3.91 -0.27
CA ARG A 715 -10.64 3.20 -1.46
C ARG A 715 -11.37 4.13 -2.43
N HIS A 716 -12.15 5.08 -1.91
CA HIS A 716 -12.82 6.07 -2.74
C HIS A 716 -11.82 7.01 -3.44
N VAL A 717 -10.73 7.40 -2.76
CA VAL A 717 -9.64 8.16 -3.37
C VAL A 717 -9.02 7.39 -4.54
N TYR A 718 -8.79 6.08 -4.43
CA TYR A 718 -8.29 5.26 -5.56
C TYR A 718 -9.27 5.18 -6.72
N LEU A 719 -10.57 5.12 -6.44
CA LEU A 719 -11.59 5.07 -7.47
C LEU A 719 -11.72 6.41 -8.21
N GLN A 720 -11.55 7.54 -7.50
CA GLN A 720 -11.72 8.88 -8.06
C GLN A 720 -10.45 9.41 -8.74
N TYR A 721 -9.26 9.16 -8.18
CA TYR A 721 -7.99 9.69 -8.68
C TYR A 721 -7.11 8.57 -9.24
N ARG A 722 -6.99 8.52 -10.57
CA ARG A 722 -6.47 7.35 -11.31
C ARG A 722 -4.98 7.07 -11.14
N THR A 723 -4.18 8.12 -10.99
CA THR A 723 -2.72 8.00 -10.83
C THR A 723 -2.31 7.74 -9.38
N THR A 724 -3.26 7.53 -8.47
CA THR A 724 -2.94 7.40 -7.04
C THR A 724 -2.11 6.15 -6.78
N LEU A 725 -1.01 6.31 -6.05
CA LEU A 725 -0.18 5.20 -5.60
C LEU A 725 -0.77 4.62 -4.31
N PRO A 726 -1.20 3.35 -4.32
CA PRO A 726 -1.96 2.81 -3.21
C PRO A 726 -1.09 2.32 -2.06
N PHE A 727 -1.74 2.16 -0.91
CA PHE A 727 -1.16 1.60 0.30
C PHE A 727 -1.14 0.07 0.20
N LEU A 728 0.06 -0.51 0.23
CA LEU A 728 0.27 -1.96 0.09
C LEU A 728 -0.52 -2.78 1.13
N GLY A 729 -0.77 -2.20 2.32
CA GLY A 729 -1.53 -2.88 3.37
C GLY A 729 -2.97 -3.21 2.99
N ILE A 730 -3.59 -2.51 2.03
CA ILE A 730 -4.92 -2.87 1.50
C ILE A 730 -4.83 -4.15 0.67
N PHE A 731 -3.88 -4.26 -0.27
CA PHE A 731 -3.70 -5.47 -1.08
C PHE A 731 -3.41 -6.69 -0.24
N ARG A 732 -2.47 -6.58 0.72
CA ARG A 732 -2.14 -7.68 1.64
C ARG A 732 -3.37 -8.13 2.43
N ARG A 733 -4.13 -7.18 2.97
CA ARG A 733 -5.35 -7.46 3.73
C ARG A 733 -6.40 -8.14 2.86
N ASP A 734 -6.67 -7.61 1.68
CA ASP A 734 -7.73 -8.11 0.81
C ASP A 734 -7.42 -9.53 0.34
N ILE A 735 -6.15 -9.86 0.04
CA ILE A 735 -5.75 -11.22 -0.30
C ILE A 735 -5.89 -12.17 0.89
N ILE A 736 -5.50 -11.74 2.10
CA ILE A 736 -5.69 -12.55 3.32
C ILE A 736 -7.17 -12.88 3.51
N PHE A 737 -8.06 -11.88 3.41
CA PHE A 737 -9.50 -12.11 3.53
C PHE A 737 -10.07 -12.97 2.41
N ALA A 738 -9.60 -12.80 1.17
CA ALA A 738 -10.04 -13.60 0.03
C ALA A 738 -9.62 -15.07 0.12
N GLN A 739 -8.47 -15.37 0.74
CA GLN A 739 -8.00 -16.73 0.98
C GLN A 739 -8.64 -17.35 2.22
N ASP A 740 -8.50 -16.69 3.38
CA ASP A 740 -8.91 -17.25 4.67
C ASP A 740 -10.44 -17.25 4.84
N GLY A 741 -11.15 -16.31 4.20
CA GLY A 741 -12.61 -16.24 4.21
C GLY A 741 -13.30 -17.30 3.35
N ASN A 742 -12.56 -17.96 2.44
CA ASN A 742 -13.11 -18.89 1.44
C ASN A 742 -12.56 -20.32 1.55
N VAL A 743 -11.97 -20.71 2.69
CA VAL A 743 -11.36 -22.04 2.88
C VAL A 743 -12.35 -23.20 2.65
N ASN A 744 -13.63 -22.99 2.98
CA ASN A 744 -14.70 -23.98 2.79
C ASN A 744 -15.44 -23.82 1.44
N ALA A 745 -15.12 -22.78 0.66
CA ALA A 745 -15.72 -22.55 -0.64
C ALA A 745 -15.07 -23.44 -1.71
N ALA A 746 -15.65 -23.46 -2.91
CA ALA A 746 -14.99 -24.11 -4.04
C ALA A 746 -13.65 -23.42 -4.35
N PRO A 747 -12.62 -24.16 -4.78
CA PRO A 747 -11.30 -23.59 -5.09
C PRO A 747 -11.38 -22.37 -6.01
N MET A 748 -12.28 -22.41 -7.02
CA MET A 748 -12.44 -21.33 -8.01
C MET A 748 -12.99 -20.01 -7.47
N VAL A 749 -13.63 -20.00 -6.30
CA VAL A 749 -14.19 -18.77 -5.70
C VAL A 749 -13.09 -17.93 -5.08
N SER A 750 -12.16 -18.57 -4.37
CA SER A 750 -11.01 -17.88 -3.79
C SER A 750 -10.07 -17.36 -4.88
N THR A 751 -9.87 -18.12 -5.97
CA THR A 751 -9.02 -17.69 -7.09
C THR A 751 -9.60 -16.48 -7.82
N GLU A 752 -10.92 -16.41 -8.01
CA GLU A 752 -11.60 -15.26 -8.61
C GLU A 752 -11.38 -13.99 -7.77
N ALA A 753 -11.66 -14.05 -6.46
CA ALA A 753 -11.52 -12.89 -5.58
C ALA A 753 -10.06 -12.39 -5.50
N CYS A 754 -9.09 -13.31 -5.45
CA CYS A 754 -7.68 -12.92 -5.42
C CYS A 754 -7.21 -12.35 -6.78
N GLY A 755 -7.71 -12.89 -7.88
CA GLY A 755 -7.45 -12.40 -9.23
C GLY A 755 -7.92 -10.96 -9.45
N GLU A 756 -9.12 -10.62 -8.96
CA GLU A 756 -9.64 -9.24 -9.01
C GLU A 756 -8.71 -8.25 -8.28
N ILE A 757 -8.12 -8.66 -7.16
CA ILE A 757 -7.17 -7.83 -6.42
C ILE A 757 -5.87 -7.63 -7.21
N LEU A 758 -5.34 -8.71 -7.81
CA LEU A 758 -4.13 -8.63 -8.64
C LEU A 758 -4.35 -7.82 -9.92
N LYS A 759 -5.58 -7.76 -10.44
CA LYS A 759 -5.92 -6.94 -11.59
C LYS A 759 -5.63 -5.45 -11.32
N HIS A 760 -6.01 -4.94 -10.15
CA HIS A 760 -5.68 -3.57 -9.73
C HIS A 760 -4.16 -3.32 -9.64
N LEU A 761 -3.36 -4.34 -9.30
CA LEU A 761 -1.90 -4.23 -9.31
C LEU A 761 -1.35 -4.07 -10.73
N LEU A 762 -1.89 -4.82 -11.69
CA LEU A 762 -1.52 -4.68 -13.10
C LEU A 762 -1.96 -3.32 -13.68
N GLU A 763 -3.11 -2.78 -13.27
CA GLU A 763 -3.56 -1.42 -13.64
C GLU A 763 -2.54 -0.35 -13.23
N ILE A 764 -1.95 -0.49 -12.04
CA ILE A 764 -0.89 0.42 -11.55
C ILE A 764 0.38 0.23 -12.37
N LYS A 765 0.81 -1.02 -12.61
CA LYS A 765 2.00 -1.31 -13.43
C LYS A 765 1.88 -0.76 -14.85
N LEU A 766 0.70 -0.86 -15.45
CA LEU A 766 0.37 -0.34 -16.77
C LEU A 766 0.56 1.19 -16.84
N LEU A 767 0.32 1.90 -15.74
CA LEU A 767 0.60 3.34 -15.62
C LEU A 767 2.07 3.67 -15.44
N ILE A 768 2.80 2.89 -14.64
CA ILE A 768 4.12 3.31 -14.14
C ILE A 768 5.31 2.58 -14.77
N ASN A 769 5.16 1.46 -15.47
CA ASN A 769 6.29 0.62 -15.91
C ASN A 769 7.36 1.38 -16.73
N PHE A 770 6.95 2.38 -17.52
CA PHE A 770 7.84 3.25 -18.29
C PHE A 770 7.95 4.68 -17.73
N GLU A 771 7.55 4.87 -16.48
CA GLU A 771 7.81 6.10 -15.73
C GLU A 771 9.22 6.10 -15.14
N ARG A 772 9.81 7.29 -15.10
CA ARG A 772 11.17 7.48 -14.61
C ARG A 772 11.22 7.32 -13.09
N VAL A 773 12.18 6.54 -12.60
CA VAL A 773 12.48 6.44 -11.17
C VAL A 773 13.85 7.06 -10.91
N HIS A 774 13.84 8.20 -10.25
CA HIS A 774 15.06 8.96 -9.98
C HIS A 774 15.11 9.51 -8.56
N PHE A 775 16.07 9.01 -7.79
CA PHE A 775 16.43 9.55 -6.48
C PHE A 775 17.50 10.65 -6.62
N HIS A 776 17.29 11.77 -5.95
CA HIS A 776 18.25 12.88 -5.80
C HIS A 776 19.16 12.70 -4.58
N THR A 777 18.82 11.74 -3.71
CA THR A 777 19.59 11.41 -2.50
C THR A 777 19.95 9.93 -2.46
N ASN A 778 20.78 9.54 -1.50
CA ASN A 778 21.10 8.13 -1.23
C ASN A 778 19.95 7.37 -0.53
N PHE A 779 18.69 7.82 -0.66
CA PHE A 779 17.56 7.37 0.15
C PHE A 779 17.34 5.84 0.18
N PRO A 780 17.38 5.11 -0.95
CA PRO A 780 17.23 3.65 -0.91
C PRO A 780 18.35 2.94 -0.13
N GLU A 781 19.60 3.39 -0.28
CA GLU A 781 20.75 2.82 0.45
C GLU A 781 20.72 3.22 1.92
N PHE A 782 20.30 4.45 2.24
CA PHE A 782 20.07 4.90 3.60
C PHE A 782 19.07 3.99 4.34
N LEU A 783 17.96 3.58 3.71
CA LEU A 783 16.99 2.67 4.33
C LEU A 783 17.53 1.24 4.53
N LYS A 784 18.44 0.77 3.68
CA LYS A 784 19.11 -0.52 3.86
C LYS A 784 20.07 -0.49 5.05
N GLU A 785 20.81 0.61 5.21
CA GLU A 785 21.76 0.81 6.30
C GLU A 785 21.10 1.17 7.64
N TYR A 786 19.90 1.78 7.61
CA TYR A 786 19.22 2.24 8.81
C TYR A 786 18.78 1.08 9.72
N GLN A 787 19.24 1.12 10.97
CA GLN A 787 18.84 0.21 12.03
C GLN A 787 17.78 0.86 12.91
N CYS A 788 16.62 0.22 13.00
CA CYS A 788 15.52 0.68 13.87
C CYS A 788 15.96 0.74 15.32
N ILE A 789 15.55 1.80 16.01
CA ILE A 789 15.68 1.88 17.47
C ILE A 789 14.50 1.12 18.08
N ASP A 790 14.81 0.23 19.03
CA ASP A 790 13.80 -0.54 19.75
C ASP A 790 12.72 0.33 20.41
N GLU A 791 11.46 -0.14 20.36
CA GLU A 791 10.30 0.60 20.84
C GLU A 791 10.42 0.97 22.32
N GLU A 792 11.04 0.11 23.14
CA GLU A 792 11.26 0.41 24.55
C GLU A 792 12.21 1.61 24.73
N ASN A 793 13.26 1.69 23.93
CA ASN A 793 14.21 2.80 23.97
C ASN A 793 13.60 4.10 23.44
N VAL A 794 12.75 4.03 22.42
CA VAL A 794 11.96 5.17 21.93
C VAL A 794 11.01 5.68 23.02
N HIS A 795 10.32 4.75 23.72
CA HIS A 795 9.43 5.09 24.82
C HIS A 795 10.17 5.74 26.01
N ARG A 796 11.33 5.19 26.38
CA ARG A 796 12.24 5.76 27.39
C ARG A 796 12.69 7.17 27.00
N ALA A 797 13.07 7.41 25.74
CA ALA A 797 13.44 8.74 25.27
C ALA A 797 12.29 9.75 25.39
N SER A 798 11.06 9.34 25.09
CA SER A 798 9.87 10.17 25.31
C SER A 798 9.61 10.42 26.81
N LEU A 799 9.84 9.43 27.69
CA LEU A 799 9.71 9.59 29.16
C LEU A 799 10.71 10.60 29.71
N ARG A 800 11.95 10.58 29.20
CA ARG A 800 13.00 11.54 29.57
C ARG A 800 12.60 12.98 29.24
N ARG A 801 11.83 13.20 28.17
CA ARG A 801 11.33 14.54 27.80
C ARG A 801 10.16 14.99 28.66
N LYS A 802 9.20 14.10 28.91
CA LYS A 802 8.01 14.39 29.70
C LYS A 802 7.71 13.19 30.61
N PRO A 803 8.14 13.26 31.89
CA PRO A 803 7.82 12.25 32.89
C PRO A 803 6.31 12.08 33.05
N ARG A 804 5.83 10.91 33.46
CA ARG A 804 4.40 10.72 33.71
C ARG A 804 3.99 11.53 34.95
N THR A 805 2.73 11.94 35.00
CA THR A 805 2.17 12.59 36.20
C THR A 805 2.20 11.68 37.43
N SER A 806 2.19 10.36 37.22
CA SER A 806 2.36 9.31 38.24
C SER A 806 3.79 9.14 38.73
N ASP A 807 4.79 9.60 37.97
CA ASP A 807 6.23 9.42 38.28
C ASP A 807 6.69 10.51 39.27
N GLN A 808 5.90 10.72 40.32
CA GLN A 808 6.16 11.67 41.39
C GLN A 808 6.51 10.92 42.67
N ILE A 809 7.71 11.17 43.19
CA ILE A 809 8.08 10.67 44.52
C ILE A 809 7.69 11.74 45.54
N HIS A 810 6.69 11.44 46.36
CA HIS A 810 6.34 12.25 47.52
C HIS A 810 7.40 12.05 48.61
N TRP A 811 8.18 13.09 48.85
CA TRP A 811 9.35 13.01 49.70
C TRP A 811 9.06 13.61 51.08
N ILE A 812 9.19 12.78 52.11
CA ILE A 812 8.97 13.15 53.51
C ILE A 812 10.30 13.05 54.25
N HIS A 813 10.57 14.02 55.12
CA HIS A 813 11.84 14.17 55.83
C HIS A 813 11.98 13.26 57.07
N THR A 814 11.76 11.96 56.93
CA THR A 814 12.04 10.96 57.99
C THR A 814 13.06 9.94 57.50
N THR A 815 13.85 9.35 58.42
CA THR A 815 14.96 8.45 58.07
C THR A 815 14.49 7.19 57.35
N GLU A 816 13.40 6.57 57.81
CA GLU A 816 12.83 5.35 57.22
C GLU A 816 12.20 5.59 55.84
N GLN A 817 11.47 6.71 55.67
CA GLN A 817 10.88 7.05 54.38
C GLN A 817 11.93 7.56 53.39
N PHE A 818 13.02 8.17 53.84
CA PHE A 818 14.15 8.51 52.97
C PHE A 818 14.76 7.25 52.36
N GLN A 819 14.96 6.19 53.16
CA GLN A 819 15.48 4.93 52.66
C GLN A 819 14.52 4.26 51.66
N SER A 820 13.22 4.27 51.95
CA SER A 820 12.20 3.75 51.04
C SER A 820 12.15 4.52 49.72
N ASN A 821 12.16 5.86 49.77
CA ASN A 821 12.16 6.72 48.57
C ASN A 821 13.46 6.60 47.76
N LEU A 822 14.60 6.43 48.42
CA LEU A 822 15.88 6.21 47.76
C LEU A 822 15.92 4.84 47.07
N ASN A 823 15.41 3.78 47.71
CA ASN A 823 15.30 2.46 47.11
C ASN A 823 14.33 2.46 45.91
N MET A 824 13.21 3.18 46.00
CA MET A 824 12.29 3.38 44.88
C MET A 824 12.99 4.07 43.71
N LEU A 825 13.78 5.13 43.97
CA LEU A 825 14.59 5.80 42.95
C LEU A 825 15.61 4.85 42.30
N ILE A 826 16.28 4.02 43.09
CA ILE A 826 17.34 3.09 42.64
C ILE A 826 16.79 1.90 41.86
N ASN A 827 15.67 1.33 42.28
CA ASN A 827 15.14 0.11 41.69
C ASN A 827 14.18 0.37 40.54
N ASP A 828 13.37 1.42 40.62
CA ASP A 828 12.27 1.62 39.66
C ASP A 828 12.61 2.63 38.56
N TYR A 829 13.50 3.60 38.83
CA TYR A 829 13.76 4.72 37.92
C TYR A 829 15.18 4.74 37.34
N LEU A 830 16.20 4.49 38.16
CA LEU A 830 17.60 4.48 37.75
C LEU A 830 17.95 3.42 36.67
N PRO A 831 17.39 2.19 36.67
CA PRO A 831 17.66 1.20 35.63
C PRO A 831 17.12 1.62 34.25
N MET A 832 16.06 2.46 34.24
CA MET A 832 15.48 3.04 33.03
C MET A 832 16.16 4.35 32.62
N GLU A 833 17.17 4.81 33.38
CA GLU A 833 17.84 6.10 33.26
C GLU A 833 16.86 7.29 33.25
N ILE A 834 15.79 7.20 34.04
CA ILE A 834 14.78 8.25 34.21
C ILE A 834 14.98 8.90 35.57
N ILE A 835 14.78 10.22 35.66
CA ILE A 835 14.81 10.95 36.92
C ILE A 835 13.39 11.47 37.21
N PRO A 836 12.72 10.98 38.27
CA PRO A 836 11.36 11.37 38.61
C PRO A 836 11.30 12.79 39.22
N ILE A 837 10.11 13.38 39.22
CA ILE A 837 9.85 14.66 39.89
C ILE A 837 9.68 14.38 41.38
N VAL A 838 10.34 15.18 42.23
CA VAL A 838 10.23 15.02 43.68
C VAL A 838 9.38 16.12 44.29
N VAL A 839 8.40 15.75 45.10
CA VAL A 839 7.46 16.70 45.73
C VAL A 839 7.62 16.65 47.24
N THR A 840 7.99 17.77 47.88
CA THR A 840 7.98 17.92 49.34
C THR A 840 6.93 18.94 49.77
N GLY A 841 5.84 18.48 50.39
CA GLY A 841 4.75 19.36 50.87
C GLY A 841 4.17 20.24 49.75
N LYS A 842 4.54 21.53 49.70
CA LYS A 842 4.12 22.51 48.67
C LYS A 842 5.17 22.79 47.57
N LYS A 843 6.38 22.22 47.63
CA LYS A 843 7.46 22.48 46.67
C LYS A 843 7.73 21.28 45.77
N THR A 844 7.90 21.55 44.47
CA THR A 844 8.24 20.55 43.45
C THR A 844 9.67 20.77 42.97
N TYR A 845 10.47 19.70 42.95
CA TYR A 845 11.85 19.69 42.48
C TYR A 845 11.91 18.96 41.14
N LYS A 846 12.44 19.66 40.14
CA LYS A 846 12.61 19.11 38.79
C LYS A 846 13.81 18.15 38.75
N PRO A 847 13.89 17.25 37.76
CA PRO A 847 15.01 16.32 37.59
C PRO A 847 16.40 16.95 37.73
N LYS A 848 16.56 18.15 37.17
CA LYS A 848 17.79 18.94 37.23
C LYS A 848 18.26 19.30 38.65
N ASP A 849 17.33 19.45 39.58
CA ASP A 849 17.57 19.94 40.94
C ASP A 849 17.71 18.78 41.95
N LEU A 850 17.48 17.53 41.50
CA LEU A 850 17.43 16.35 42.36
C LEU A 850 18.75 16.06 43.12
N PRO A 851 19.95 16.13 42.50
CA PRO A 851 21.19 15.84 43.22
C PRO A 851 21.42 16.79 44.40
N VAL A 852 21.12 18.08 44.20
CA VAL A 852 21.25 19.12 45.25
C VAL A 852 20.21 18.90 46.34
N PHE A 853 18.98 18.52 45.96
CA PHE A 853 17.91 18.20 46.90
C PHE A 853 18.25 17.00 47.79
N LEU A 854 18.80 15.91 47.24
CA LEU A 854 19.18 14.71 47.99
C LEU A 854 20.25 15.02 49.05
N VAL A 855 21.28 15.77 48.67
CA VAL A 855 22.37 16.18 49.58
C VAL A 855 21.85 17.12 50.68
N ASN A 856 21.00 18.08 50.35
CA ASN A 856 20.44 18.98 51.37
C ASN A 856 19.49 18.24 52.34
N SER A 857 18.71 17.29 51.82
CA SER A 857 17.77 16.51 52.61
C SER A 857 18.48 15.59 53.61
N ILE A 858 19.53 14.88 53.17
CA ILE A 858 20.32 14.04 54.08
C ILE A 858 21.07 14.90 55.11
N THR A 859 21.60 16.06 54.71
CA THR A 859 22.23 17.04 55.63
C THR A 859 21.27 17.47 56.74
N SER A 860 20.00 17.71 56.41
CA SER A 860 18.98 18.10 57.39
C SER A 860 18.68 16.98 58.38
N ILE A 861 18.53 15.74 57.88
CA ILE A 861 18.30 14.55 58.71
C ILE A 861 19.49 14.32 59.65
N THR A 862 20.72 14.42 59.16
CA THR A 862 21.93 14.27 59.97
C THR A 862 22.02 15.36 61.05
N LYS A 863 21.70 16.62 60.71
CA LYS A 863 21.67 17.72 61.70
C LYS A 863 20.62 17.51 62.79
N GLU A 864 19.44 17.01 62.43
CA GLU A 864 18.38 16.72 63.39
C GLU A 864 18.74 15.52 64.29
N PHE A 865 19.38 14.50 63.73
CA PHE A 865 19.91 13.36 64.46
C PHE A 865 20.98 13.78 65.48
N LEU A 866 21.96 14.59 65.06
CA LEU A 866 23.00 15.13 65.95
C LEU A 866 22.41 16.01 67.07
N LYS A 867 21.37 16.81 66.79
CA LYS A 867 20.63 17.57 67.80
C LYS A 867 19.89 16.67 68.81
N LYS A 868 19.33 15.54 68.36
CA LYS A 868 18.67 14.57 69.24
C LYS A 868 19.68 13.81 70.11
N GLN A 869 20.84 13.44 69.57
CA GLN A 869 21.95 12.88 70.35
C GLN A 869 22.45 13.86 71.42
N ALA A 870 22.63 15.14 71.09
CA ALA A 870 23.07 16.16 72.06
C ALA A 870 22.06 16.38 73.20
N LYS A 871 20.76 16.14 72.97
CA LYS A 871 19.69 16.27 73.99
C LYS A 871 19.46 15.00 74.84
N ASN A 872 19.89 13.82 74.39
CA ASN A 872 19.56 12.52 75.00
C ASN A 872 20.71 11.87 75.82
N GLN A 873 21.66 12.64 76.34
CA GLN A 873 22.82 12.14 77.12
C GLN A 873 22.49 11.34 78.41
N THR A 874 21.23 10.97 78.70
CA THR A 874 20.86 10.29 79.96
C THR A 874 20.07 8.96 79.86
N LYS A 875 19.64 8.42 78.70
CA LYS A 875 18.98 7.08 78.66
C LYS A 875 19.24 6.24 77.40
N LYS A 876 19.76 5.01 77.64
CA LYS A 876 19.88 3.77 76.81
C LYS A 876 20.61 3.85 75.45
N HIS A 877 21.80 3.26 75.41
CA HIS A 877 22.76 3.19 74.28
C HIS A 877 22.34 2.34 73.05
N THR A 878 21.39 1.40 73.17
CA THR A 878 21.18 0.37 72.12
C THR A 878 20.39 0.85 70.89
N ASN A 879 19.49 1.83 71.02
CA ASN A 879 18.75 2.36 69.86
C ASN A 879 19.57 3.38 69.07
N THR A 880 20.44 4.14 69.74
CA THR A 880 21.28 5.18 69.12
C THR A 880 22.36 4.62 68.19
N GLU A 881 22.92 3.44 68.49
CA GLU A 881 23.90 2.78 67.61
C GLU A 881 23.24 2.23 66.34
N LYS A 882 22.05 1.64 66.48
CA LYS A 882 21.28 1.10 65.35
C LYS A 882 20.86 2.21 64.37
N ASP A 883 20.42 3.35 64.90
CA ASP A 883 20.07 4.53 64.09
C ASP A 883 21.31 5.17 63.43
N SER A 884 22.46 5.19 64.14
CA SER A 884 23.73 5.68 63.58
C SER A 884 24.24 4.79 62.44
N LEU A 885 24.13 3.47 62.58
CA LEU A 885 24.49 2.51 61.55
C LEU A 885 23.56 2.60 60.33
N ALA A 886 22.25 2.79 60.54
CA ALA A 886 21.29 3.00 59.47
C ALA A 886 21.59 4.28 58.66
N LEU A 887 21.93 5.38 59.34
CA LEU A 887 22.30 6.65 58.70
C LEU A 887 23.63 6.55 57.93
N LEU A 888 24.59 5.80 58.46
CA LEU A 888 25.88 5.54 57.80
C LEU A 888 25.72 4.66 56.53
N ASN A 889 24.88 3.63 56.60
CA ASN A 889 24.54 2.81 55.43
C ASN A 889 23.84 3.62 54.35
N LEU A 890 22.94 4.52 54.74
CA LEU A 890 22.22 5.41 53.83
C LEU A 890 23.14 6.45 53.19
N LEU A 891 24.10 7.00 53.93
CA LEU A 891 25.16 7.86 53.39
C LEU A 891 26.04 7.11 52.39
N ASN A 892 26.48 5.89 52.73
CA ASN A 892 27.29 5.07 51.83
C ASN A 892 26.53 4.73 50.53
N GLN A 893 25.25 4.33 50.63
CA GLN A 893 24.39 4.04 49.48
C GLN A 893 24.20 5.29 48.60
N LEU A 894 24.00 6.45 49.21
CA LEU A 894 23.90 7.71 48.46
C LEU A 894 25.24 8.06 47.78
N THR A 895 26.38 7.89 48.45
CA THR A 895 27.71 8.15 47.87
C THR A 895 28.00 7.27 46.64
N THR A 896 27.53 6.02 46.63
CA THR A 896 27.68 5.11 45.48
C THR A 896 26.76 5.47 44.31
N GLU A 897 25.52 5.88 44.57
CA GLU A 897 24.51 6.11 43.51
C GLU A 897 24.44 7.55 43.00
N LEU A 898 24.86 8.54 43.80
CA LEU A 898 24.86 9.95 43.41
C LEU A 898 25.66 10.26 42.13
N PRO A 899 26.84 9.65 41.87
CA PRO A 899 27.54 9.82 40.60
C PRO A 899 26.72 9.36 39.39
N LYS A 900 25.95 8.27 39.52
CA LYS A 900 25.06 7.78 38.45
C LYS A 900 23.92 8.76 38.20
N ILE A 901 23.29 9.26 39.27
CA ILE A 901 22.21 10.25 39.19
C ILE A 901 22.69 11.55 38.52
N ILE A 902 23.85 12.07 38.94
CA ILE A 902 24.42 13.29 38.35
C ILE A 902 24.77 13.07 36.88
N ARG A 903 25.34 11.91 36.52
CA ARG A 903 25.64 11.58 35.13
C ARG A 903 24.39 11.51 34.25
N ILE A 904 23.32 10.87 34.72
CA ILE A 904 22.03 10.83 34.01
C ILE A 904 21.44 12.24 33.89
N ASN A 905 21.53 13.04 34.95
CA ASN A 905 21.08 14.43 34.96
C ASN A 905 21.83 15.26 33.90
N GLU A 906 23.15 15.12 33.81
CA GLU A 906 23.99 15.82 32.83
C GLU A 906 23.75 15.37 31.39
N LEU A 907 23.55 14.08 31.16
CA LEU A 907 23.33 13.51 29.82
C LEU A 907 21.98 13.89 29.22
N TYR A 908 20.93 13.96 30.05
CA TYR A 908 19.54 14.05 29.57
C TYR A 908 18.77 15.29 30.01
N TYR A 909 19.13 15.93 31.14
CA TYR A 909 18.32 16.99 31.76
C TYR A 909 19.07 18.34 31.95
N GLY A 910 20.39 18.38 31.72
CA GLY A 910 21.23 19.57 31.89
C GLY A 910 21.23 20.51 30.67
N THR A 911 21.33 21.82 30.91
CA THR A 911 21.39 22.86 29.85
C THR A 911 22.79 23.37 29.54
N GLU A 912 23.80 23.11 30.39
CA GLU A 912 25.20 23.52 30.18
C GLU A 912 26.17 22.47 30.74
N GLN A 913 26.98 21.86 29.88
CA GLN A 913 27.89 20.75 30.19
C GLN A 913 29.08 21.15 31.10
N SER A 914 29.26 22.43 31.43
CA SER A 914 30.45 22.96 32.13
C SER A 914 30.30 23.15 33.65
N SER A 915 29.11 22.95 34.23
CA SER A 915 28.84 23.18 35.68
C SER A 915 28.75 21.91 36.54
N GLY A 916 28.83 20.73 35.91
CA GLY A 916 28.55 19.42 36.50
C GLY A 916 29.62 18.88 37.46
N MET A 917 30.88 18.82 37.02
CA MET A 917 31.98 18.31 37.83
C MET A 917 32.19 19.09 39.14
N LYS A 918 32.12 20.43 39.09
CA LYS A 918 32.20 21.26 40.31
C LYS A 918 31.06 20.95 41.28
N ARG A 919 29.85 20.69 40.79
CA ARG A 919 28.70 20.30 41.62
C ARG A 919 28.88 18.90 42.22
N LEU A 920 29.42 17.95 41.48
CA LEU A 920 29.70 16.58 41.94
C LEU A 920 30.76 16.57 43.05
N GLU A 921 31.88 17.28 42.87
CA GLU A 921 32.92 17.45 43.91
C GLU A 921 32.37 18.13 45.17
N THR A 922 31.56 19.19 45.02
CA THR A 922 30.95 19.89 46.17
C THR A 922 29.92 19.02 46.91
N CYS A 923 29.21 18.13 46.20
CA CYS A 923 28.23 17.24 46.80
C CYS A 923 28.90 16.07 47.53
N LEU A 924 29.95 15.48 46.94
CA LEU A 924 30.70 14.38 47.54
C LEU A 924 31.51 14.83 48.77
N THR A 925 32.14 16.01 48.73
CA THR A 925 32.84 16.58 49.90
C THR A 925 31.89 16.80 51.07
N LYS A 926 30.69 17.35 50.84
CA LYS A 926 29.65 17.49 51.88
C LYS A 926 29.17 16.16 52.46
N LEU A 927 29.11 15.09 51.67
CA LEU A 927 28.74 13.77 52.16
C LEU A 927 29.84 13.14 53.01
N GLU A 928 31.10 13.32 52.61
CA GLU A 928 32.25 12.85 53.38
C GLU A 928 32.40 13.60 54.71
N ASP A 929 32.16 14.93 54.70
CA ASP A 929 32.10 15.74 55.93
C ASP A 929 31.00 15.25 56.90
N LEU A 930 29.83 14.89 56.37
CA LEU A 930 28.74 14.33 57.17
C LEU A 930 29.06 12.93 57.71
N LYS A 931 29.76 12.10 56.93
CA LYS A 931 30.24 10.78 57.35
C LYS A 931 31.23 10.90 58.50
N ASN A 932 32.19 11.82 58.37
CA ASN A 932 33.20 12.13 59.39
C ASN A 932 32.60 12.74 60.67
N ALA A 933 31.45 13.41 60.58
CA ALA A 933 30.74 13.94 61.75
C ALA A 933 29.99 12.85 62.57
N ILE A 934 29.71 11.68 61.98
CA ILE A 934 28.98 10.58 62.65
C ILE A 934 29.94 9.50 63.16
N THR A 935 31.04 9.22 62.45
CA THR A 935 32.05 8.19 62.82
C THR A 935 32.59 8.25 64.25
N PRO A 936 32.80 9.39 64.93
CA PRO A 936 33.25 9.39 66.32
C PRO A 936 32.24 8.84 67.35
N THR A 937 30.99 8.54 66.96
CA THR A 937 29.96 7.97 67.86
C THR A 937 29.96 6.44 67.95
N LEU A 938 30.75 5.73 67.15
CA LEU A 938 30.78 4.25 67.07
C LEU A 938 32.06 3.61 67.64
N THR A 939 33.09 4.39 67.99
CA THR A 939 34.35 3.84 68.50
C THR A 939 34.30 3.56 70.00
N SER A 940 33.68 2.44 70.36
CA SER A 940 34.06 1.67 71.55
C SER A 940 33.58 0.21 71.48
N GLN A 941 34.20 -0.62 70.65
CA GLN A 941 34.75 -1.95 70.99
C GLN A 941 35.19 -2.71 69.72
N ALA A 942 36.28 -3.46 69.85
CA ALA A 942 37.12 -4.01 68.79
C ALA A 942 36.80 -5.48 68.41
N LEU A 943 37.45 -5.91 67.32
CA LEU A 943 37.74 -7.30 66.83
C LEU A 943 36.58 -8.00 66.10
N GLU A 944 36.71 -8.64 64.93
CA GLU A 944 37.79 -9.41 64.29
C GLU A 944 37.54 -9.54 62.76
N PRO A 945 38.53 -9.93 61.91
CA PRO A 945 38.36 -10.03 60.47
C PRO A 945 37.74 -11.37 60.04
N GLN A 946 36.60 -11.33 59.35
CA GLN A 946 36.03 -12.51 58.69
C GLN A 946 36.27 -12.51 57.17
N LYS A 947 36.62 -13.71 56.72
CA LYS A 947 37.06 -14.15 55.40
C LYS A 947 36.13 -13.75 54.25
N GLU A 948 36.74 -13.35 53.14
CA GLU A 948 36.14 -13.28 51.82
C GLU A 948 35.53 -14.64 51.40
N PRO A 949 34.28 -14.67 50.88
CA PRO A 949 33.81 -15.79 50.10
C PRO A 949 34.34 -15.67 48.66
N LYS A 950 34.93 -16.75 48.17
CA LYS A 950 35.36 -16.95 46.79
C LYS A 950 34.16 -16.79 45.84
N GLU A 951 34.16 -15.75 45.02
CA GLU A 951 33.32 -15.71 43.81
C GLU A 951 34.12 -16.07 42.55
N LYS A 952 33.40 -16.79 41.68
CA LYS A 952 33.89 -17.59 40.57
C LYS A 952 34.33 -16.70 39.40
N LYS A 953 35.38 -17.16 38.70
CA LYS A 953 35.77 -16.71 37.36
C LYS A 953 34.55 -16.65 36.43
N PRO A 954 34.32 -15.56 35.68
CA PRO A 954 33.57 -15.65 34.45
C PRO A 954 34.49 -16.25 33.38
N THR A 955 33.99 -17.34 32.80
CA THR A 955 34.52 -18.03 31.62
C THR A 955 34.67 -17.09 30.43
N LYS A 956 35.79 -17.24 29.71
CA LYS A 956 36.02 -16.69 28.38
C LYS A 956 34.88 -17.13 27.44
N GLY A 957 33.99 -16.19 27.11
CA GLY A 957 33.07 -16.30 25.96
C GLY A 957 33.71 -15.62 24.75
N ARG A 958 33.72 -16.33 23.61
CA ARG A 958 34.31 -15.93 22.34
C ARG A 958 33.80 -14.57 21.88
N GLY A 959 34.72 -13.70 21.45
CA GLY A 959 34.38 -12.47 20.74
C GLY A 959 33.78 -12.78 19.38
N SER A 960 32.57 -12.30 19.15
CA SER A 960 32.07 -12.03 17.80
C SER A 960 32.47 -10.60 17.44
N LEU A 961 33.22 -10.47 16.35
CA LEU A 961 33.56 -9.22 15.70
C LEU A 961 32.28 -8.55 15.19
N ILE A 962 31.73 -7.61 15.96
CA ILE A 962 30.77 -6.64 15.45
C ILE A 962 31.59 -5.57 14.72
N ARG A 963 31.58 -5.61 13.38
CA ARG A 963 32.09 -4.55 12.52
C ARG A 963 31.35 -3.25 12.83
N SER A 964 32.11 -2.25 13.29
CA SER A 964 31.66 -0.89 13.53
C SER A 964 31.28 -0.19 12.23
N GLY A 965 29.98 -0.10 11.94
CA GLY A 965 29.40 0.87 11.00
C GLY A 965 29.26 2.23 11.69
N SER A 966 30.39 2.89 11.94
CA SER A 966 30.48 4.09 12.77
C SER A 966 30.26 5.37 11.97
N HIS A 967 29.03 5.68 11.53
CA HIS A 967 28.75 7.03 11.00
C HIS A 967 27.38 7.66 11.36
N ILE A 968 26.40 6.93 11.91
CA ILE A 968 25.05 7.49 12.11
C ILE A 968 24.78 7.96 13.56
N PHE A 969 25.44 7.38 14.57
CA PHE A 969 25.06 7.56 15.98
C PHE A 969 25.82 8.66 16.76
N GLN A 970 26.64 9.51 16.14
CA GLN A 970 27.43 10.48 16.92
C GLN A 970 26.62 11.66 17.52
N ARG A 971 25.37 11.93 17.08
CA ARG A 971 24.70 13.21 17.37
C ARG A 971 23.52 13.20 18.35
N HIS A 972 23.02 12.06 18.84
CA HIS A 972 21.80 12.03 19.67
C HIS A 972 22.02 11.32 21.01
N SER A 973 22.31 12.09 22.08
CA SER A 973 22.52 11.58 23.44
C SER A 973 21.28 10.90 24.03
N LEU A 974 20.08 11.28 23.58
CA LEU A 974 18.78 10.81 24.12
C LEU A 974 18.52 9.31 23.97
N PHE A 975 19.20 8.63 23.04
CA PHE A 975 18.97 7.21 22.72
C PHE A 975 20.15 6.29 23.06
N LYS A 976 21.28 6.84 23.55
CA LYS A 976 22.46 6.04 23.92
C LYS A 976 22.38 5.62 25.38
N SER A 977 22.62 4.36 25.70
CA SER A 977 22.74 3.96 27.10
C SER A 977 24.04 4.49 27.71
N THR A 978 24.07 4.64 29.03
CA THR A 978 25.28 5.00 29.78
C THR A 978 26.43 4.00 29.59
N LYS A 979 26.17 2.76 29.15
CA LYS A 979 27.19 1.74 28.83
C LYS A 979 27.83 1.96 27.46
N ASP A 980 27.03 2.28 26.43
CA ASP A 980 27.50 2.43 25.05
C ASP A 980 28.43 3.64 24.82
N ILE A 981 28.34 4.66 25.70
CA ILE A 981 29.19 5.87 25.63
C ILE A 981 30.58 5.63 26.24
N ILE A 982 30.74 4.65 27.14
CA ILE A 982 32.02 4.35 27.80
C ILE A 982 32.96 3.60 26.84
N GLU A 983 32.41 2.85 25.90
CA GLU A 983 33.19 2.04 24.95
C GLU A 983 33.68 2.82 23.71
N SER A 984 33.30 4.08 23.51
CA SER A 984 33.93 4.93 22.48
C SER A 984 35.23 5.53 23.02
N PRO A 985 36.43 5.11 22.57
CA PRO A 985 37.68 5.65 23.08
C PRO A 985 38.00 6.99 22.42
N ARG A 986 38.65 7.83 23.20
CA ARG A 986 39.28 9.10 22.81
C ARG A 986 40.09 8.94 21.52
N ALA A 987 39.71 9.70 20.49
CA ALA A 987 40.65 10.10 19.45
C ALA A 987 41.73 10.97 20.11
N ALA A 988 42.95 10.45 20.20
CA ALA A 988 44.14 11.23 20.44
C ALA A 988 44.91 11.35 19.12
N SER A 989 45.27 12.59 18.83
CA SER A 989 45.98 13.09 17.65
C SER A 989 47.45 12.66 17.57
N SER A 990 47.93 12.73 16.32
CA SER A 990 49.26 13.09 15.83
C SER A 990 50.39 12.04 15.70
N SER A 991 50.84 11.98 14.45
CA SER A 991 52.22 11.96 13.91
C SER A 991 53.02 10.65 13.88
N ASP A 992 53.22 10.22 12.63
CA ASP A 992 54.51 9.97 11.99
C ASP A 992 55.15 8.57 11.94
N VAL A 993 55.33 8.17 10.66
CA VAL A 993 56.50 7.53 10.04
C VAL A 993 56.54 5.98 10.00
N SER A 994 56.42 5.52 8.75
CA SER A 994 56.92 4.30 8.10
C SER A 994 57.73 3.30 8.93
N ASN A 995 57.34 2.02 8.87
CA ASN A 995 58.11 0.98 8.15
C ASN A 995 57.45 -0.40 8.31
N THR A 996 57.22 -1.06 7.16
CA THR A 996 57.26 -2.53 6.99
C THR A 996 58.66 -3.07 7.34
N PRO A 997 58.90 -4.38 7.59
CA PRO A 997 58.12 -5.52 7.08
C PRO A 997 57.85 -6.69 8.05
N GLU A 998 56.96 -7.56 7.58
CA GLU A 998 56.84 -9.04 7.70
C GLU A 998 58.02 -9.84 8.32
N PRO A 999 57.77 -11.05 8.86
CA PRO A 999 56.83 -12.07 8.34
C PRO A 999 55.66 -12.47 9.25
#